data_AF-W2JB07-F1
#
_entry.id   AF-W2JB07-F1
#
_cell.length_a   1.000
_cell.length_b   1.000
_cell.length_c   1.000
_cell.angle_alpha   90.00
_cell.angle_beta   90.00
_cell.angle_gamma   90.00
#
_symmetry.space_group_name_H-M   'P 1'
#
loop_
_entity.id
_entity.type
_entity.pdbx_description
1 polymer ?
#
loop_
_entity_poly.entity_id
_entity_poly.type
_entity_poly.pdbx_seq_one_letter_code
_entity_poly.pdbx_strand_id
1 'polypeptide(L)'
;MALYGSIPVLVAPNKVNTVGMFWNNPTETFIDIWTNKEANSKSSHWISESGVFDLFLLAGPSSADLFSQYTHLTGRAQLPPLFALGYHQSRWNYKNEADVARVNAGFDEHLIPYDVLWLDIDHTDGRRYFTWVEHGFPTPKDMQESLARTGRKTVTIVDPHIKVSQPKDKQPYYIHSEAEELGLFIKDEEGSDFKGWCWPGESSYVDFTSPKARAWWRHQFRYENYQGSTNHLYTWNDMNEPSVFNGPEVSMRKGCTSLAGVEHREWHNLYGILFQRTTMEGQLIRQQPPPEPLSAFAEELQLTADMQRPFVLSRAFSAGSQRYGAIWTGDNTAEWGHLRYATKMLLSMSVVGLTFVGADVGGFFGSSSTELLTRWNQAATYQPFVRGHSHQDSARREPWVFGEPTTSRIRAAIRERYALLPYIYTLFHTCYATGMPVMRPLWAHFTQEPQSFIEEDQYLLGDALLVKPIVEKGVEATHVFLPTDGAKDTTVWYQVTDGYKRFFGGKTYENVPALLDTIPVFHRGGTIPSRKQRVRRSSELMHNDPLTLVVALDQHFEARGELYVDDERSLAAELEGEGTVVSFQQTKEGLRSTATAATPQGKRYRSLMWVERIVVYGFQSEANLPKQVLVGSERALDFQYDAVGDRLVLRKPQVLVTDDWELHFVYDQALE
;
A
#
# COMPACT_ATOMS: atom_id res chain seq x y z
N MET A 1 3.98 -17.44 -17.52
CA MET A 1 5.17 -17.68 -16.67
C MET A 1 4.82 -17.23 -15.26
N ALA A 2 5.29 -17.95 -14.25
CA ALA A 2 5.19 -17.49 -12.87
C ALA A 2 6.04 -16.22 -12.65
N LEU A 3 5.68 -15.44 -11.64
CA LEU A 3 6.48 -14.31 -11.13
C LEU A 3 6.88 -14.64 -9.68
N TYR A 4 7.05 -13.61 -8.84
CA TYR A 4 7.64 -13.74 -7.51
C TYR A 4 6.72 -14.31 -6.42
N GLY A 5 5.40 -14.31 -6.62
CA GLY A 5 4.45 -14.77 -5.60
C GLY A 5 3.18 -15.39 -6.17
N SER A 6 2.47 -16.13 -5.32
CA SER A 6 1.33 -16.98 -5.71
C SER A 6 0.21 -16.95 -4.68
N ILE A 7 -0.95 -16.42 -5.07
CA ILE A 7 -2.19 -16.49 -4.32
C ILE A 7 -3.19 -17.32 -5.15
N PRO A 8 -3.39 -18.61 -4.84
CA PRO A 8 -4.19 -19.55 -5.64
C PRO A 8 -5.70 -19.34 -5.45
N VAL A 9 -6.19 -18.17 -5.86
CA VAL A 9 -7.60 -17.75 -5.77
C VAL A 9 -8.11 -17.37 -7.16
N LEU A 10 -9.31 -17.84 -7.49
CA LEU A 10 -10.03 -17.42 -8.69
C LEU A 10 -11.33 -16.73 -8.30
N VAL A 11 -11.58 -15.56 -8.88
CA VAL A 11 -12.81 -14.78 -8.67
C VAL A 11 -13.59 -14.73 -9.99
N ALA A 12 -14.89 -14.98 -9.92
CA ALA A 12 -15.81 -15.02 -11.05
C ALA A 12 -17.02 -14.10 -10.75
N PRO A 13 -16.89 -12.80 -11.03
CA PRO A 13 -17.99 -11.86 -10.90
C PRO A 13 -18.94 -11.94 -12.11
N ASN A 14 -20.23 -11.78 -11.86
CA ASN A 14 -21.26 -11.56 -12.88
C ASN A 14 -22.28 -10.52 -12.39
N LYS A 15 -23.32 -10.26 -13.19
CA LYS A 15 -24.35 -9.26 -12.86
C LYS A 15 -25.10 -9.51 -11.56
N VAL A 16 -25.23 -10.76 -11.16
CA VAL A 16 -26.05 -11.18 -10.01
C VAL A 16 -25.15 -11.47 -8.80
N ASN A 17 -24.07 -12.22 -9.00
CA ASN A 17 -23.22 -12.74 -7.93
C ASN A 17 -21.73 -12.54 -8.25
N THR A 18 -20.93 -12.36 -7.20
CA THR A 18 -19.49 -12.55 -7.22
C THR A 18 -19.16 -13.80 -6.42
N VAL A 19 -18.71 -14.84 -7.12
CA VAL A 19 -18.28 -16.11 -6.50
C VAL A 19 -16.79 -16.32 -6.72
N GLY A 20 -16.19 -17.21 -5.97
CA GLY A 20 -14.79 -17.56 -6.15
C GLY A 20 -14.43 -18.85 -5.48
N MET A 21 -13.15 -19.20 -5.59
CA MET A 21 -12.60 -20.34 -4.89
C MET A 21 -11.15 -20.08 -4.51
N PHE A 22 -10.76 -20.66 -3.38
CA PHE A 22 -9.39 -20.64 -2.88
C PHE A 22 -8.88 -22.07 -2.80
N TRP A 23 -7.87 -22.38 -3.61
CA TRP A 23 -7.18 -23.65 -3.62
C TRP A 23 -6.00 -23.58 -2.65
N ASN A 24 -6.17 -24.09 -1.44
CA ASN A 24 -5.20 -23.94 -0.37
C ASN A 24 -4.04 -24.95 -0.50
N ASN A 25 -3.20 -24.76 -1.52
CA ASN A 25 -2.06 -25.60 -1.78
C ASN A 25 -0.80 -24.75 -2.02
N PRO A 26 0.28 -24.94 -1.23
CA PRO A 26 1.52 -24.16 -1.33
C PRO A 26 2.51 -24.68 -2.38
N THR A 27 2.22 -25.77 -3.06
CA THR A 27 3.14 -26.41 -4.02
C THR A 27 3.02 -25.76 -5.39
N GLU A 28 3.92 -26.12 -6.31
CA GLU A 28 3.83 -25.65 -7.70
C GLU A 28 2.45 -26.00 -8.28
N THR A 29 1.74 -25.00 -8.81
CA THR A 29 0.34 -25.13 -9.23
C THR A 29 0.14 -24.52 -10.60
N PHE A 30 -0.45 -25.30 -11.51
CA PHE A 30 -0.87 -24.88 -12.85
C PHE A 30 -2.38 -24.73 -12.91
N ILE A 31 -2.84 -23.71 -13.64
CA ILE A 31 -4.25 -23.37 -13.77
C ILE A 31 -4.57 -23.15 -15.25
N ASP A 32 -5.27 -24.09 -15.87
CA ASP A 32 -5.86 -23.89 -17.19
C ASP A 32 -7.22 -23.22 -17.06
N ILE A 33 -7.52 -22.23 -17.90
CA ILE A 33 -8.82 -21.54 -17.94
C ILE A 33 -9.33 -21.53 -19.37
N TRP A 34 -10.57 -21.95 -19.58
CA TRP A 34 -11.22 -21.91 -20.89
C TRP A 34 -12.69 -21.51 -20.80
N THR A 35 -13.24 -21.08 -21.93
CA THR A 35 -14.66 -20.74 -22.06
C THR A 35 -15.35 -21.84 -22.86
N ASN A 36 -16.33 -22.50 -22.24
CA ASN A 36 -17.22 -23.42 -22.94
C ASN A 36 -18.39 -22.61 -23.53
N LYS A 37 -18.35 -22.39 -24.84
CA LYS A 37 -19.35 -21.58 -25.55
C LYS A 37 -20.74 -22.24 -25.57
N GLU A 38 -20.80 -23.57 -25.65
CA GLU A 38 -22.07 -24.32 -25.70
C GLU A 38 -22.79 -24.28 -24.36
N ALA A 39 -22.04 -24.42 -23.26
CA ALA A 39 -22.57 -24.35 -21.90
C ALA A 39 -22.67 -22.91 -21.35
N ASN A 40 -22.24 -21.90 -22.13
CA ASN A 40 -22.11 -20.51 -21.70
C ASN A 40 -21.41 -20.37 -20.33
N SER A 41 -20.32 -21.12 -20.14
CA SER A 41 -19.61 -21.20 -18.85
C SER A 41 -18.11 -20.98 -19.02
N LYS A 42 -17.45 -20.60 -17.92
CA LYS A 42 -16.00 -20.64 -17.79
C LYS A 42 -15.63 -21.82 -16.89
N SER A 43 -14.59 -22.53 -17.27
CA SER A 43 -14.08 -23.68 -16.55
C SER A 43 -12.60 -23.47 -16.25
N SER A 44 -12.15 -24.05 -15.14
CA SER A 44 -10.74 -24.07 -14.77
C SER A 44 -10.31 -25.46 -14.32
N HIS A 45 -9.06 -25.83 -14.62
CA HIS A 45 -8.43 -27.09 -14.21
C HIS A 45 -7.16 -26.77 -13.42
N TRP A 46 -7.09 -27.31 -12.19
CA TRP A 46 -6.04 -27.00 -11.23
C TRP A 46 -5.22 -28.25 -10.99
N ILE A 47 -3.91 -28.13 -11.15
CA ILE A 47 -2.97 -29.24 -10.98
C ILE A 47 -1.86 -28.73 -10.07
N SER A 48 -1.75 -29.33 -8.89
CA SER A 48 -0.64 -29.08 -7.96
C SER A 48 0.32 -30.26 -7.97
N GLU A 49 1.60 -29.99 -7.80
CA GLU A 49 2.65 -31.01 -7.79
C GLU A 49 2.45 -32.05 -6.67
N SER A 50 2.04 -31.59 -5.48
CA SER A 50 1.81 -32.44 -4.33
C SER A 50 0.86 -31.78 -3.30
N GLY A 51 0.92 -32.20 -2.03
CA GLY A 51 -0.01 -31.78 -0.99
C GLY A 51 -1.37 -32.51 -1.02
N VAL A 52 -2.38 -31.88 -0.40
CA VAL A 52 -3.74 -32.41 -0.28
C VAL A 52 -4.74 -31.62 -1.13
N PHE A 53 -5.89 -32.23 -1.42
CA PHE A 53 -7.03 -31.51 -1.97
C PHE A 53 -7.70 -30.70 -0.87
N ASP A 54 -7.48 -29.38 -0.88
CA ASP A 54 -8.07 -28.44 0.07
C ASP A 54 -8.63 -27.22 -0.68
N LEU A 55 -9.96 -27.16 -0.80
CA LEU A 55 -10.68 -26.20 -1.63
C LEU A 55 -11.77 -25.50 -0.82
N PHE A 56 -11.69 -24.18 -0.77
CA PHE A 56 -12.73 -23.33 -0.19
C PHE A 56 -13.55 -22.69 -1.30
N LEU A 57 -14.87 -22.81 -1.22
CA LEU A 57 -15.79 -22.11 -2.12
C LEU A 57 -16.28 -20.81 -1.45
N LEU A 58 -16.08 -19.70 -2.15
CA LEU A 58 -16.47 -18.36 -1.71
C LEU A 58 -17.77 -17.98 -2.42
N ALA A 59 -18.89 -18.07 -1.70
CA ALA A 59 -20.22 -18.01 -2.29
C ALA A 59 -20.74 -16.58 -2.59
N GLY A 60 -20.07 -15.54 -2.10
CA GLY A 60 -20.57 -14.15 -2.19
C GLY A 60 -21.83 -13.96 -1.32
N PRO A 61 -22.92 -13.32 -1.83
CA PRO A 61 -23.19 -13.02 -3.23
C PRO A 61 -22.61 -11.70 -3.74
N SER A 62 -22.33 -10.72 -2.88
CA SER A 62 -21.72 -9.46 -3.31
C SER A 62 -20.20 -9.59 -3.40
N SER A 63 -19.54 -8.67 -4.12
CA SER A 63 -18.07 -8.61 -4.13
C SER A 63 -17.50 -8.34 -2.74
N ALA A 64 -18.16 -7.52 -1.93
CA ALA A 64 -17.78 -7.26 -0.54
C ALA A 64 -17.86 -8.53 0.33
N ASP A 65 -18.91 -9.34 0.16
CA ASP A 65 -19.04 -10.63 0.86
C ASP A 65 -17.91 -11.59 0.47
N LEU A 66 -17.58 -11.68 -0.83
CA LEU A 66 -16.50 -12.53 -1.31
C LEU A 66 -15.14 -12.12 -0.74
N PHE A 67 -14.80 -10.82 -0.78
CA PHE A 67 -13.55 -10.32 -0.19
C PHE A 67 -13.51 -10.57 1.31
N SER A 68 -14.66 -10.41 1.98
CA SER A 68 -14.79 -10.66 3.40
C SER A 68 -14.60 -12.13 3.77
N GLN A 69 -15.24 -13.05 3.02
CA GLN A 69 -15.08 -14.49 3.19
C GLN A 69 -13.62 -14.92 3.04
N TYR A 70 -12.94 -14.48 1.97
CA TYR A 70 -11.55 -14.84 1.72
C TYR A 70 -10.60 -14.35 2.81
N THR A 71 -10.72 -13.08 3.21
CA THR A 71 -9.83 -12.49 4.22
C THR A 71 -10.25 -12.83 5.65
N HIS A 72 -11.45 -13.39 5.88
CA HIS A 72 -11.76 -14.08 7.13
C HIS A 72 -10.97 -15.39 7.26
N LEU A 73 -10.83 -16.17 6.18
CA LEU A 73 -10.04 -17.40 6.15
C LEU A 73 -8.53 -17.14 6.27
N THR A 74 -8.03 -16.16 5.53
CA THR A 74 -6.58 -15.92 5.38
C THR A 74 -6.06 -14.75 6.22
N GLY A 75 -6.93 -14.09 6.98
CA GLY A 75 -6.62 -12.91 7.79
C GLY A 75 -6.80 -11.58 7.06
N ARG A 76 -7.07 -10.52 7.82
CA ARG A 76 -7.24 -9.16 7.31
C ARG A 76 -5.87 -8.50 7.10
N ALA A 77 -5.81 -7.51 6.21
CA ALA A 77 -4.62 -6.71 6.05
C ALA A 77 -4.33 -5.93 7.34
N GLN A 78 -3.06 -5.87 7.77
CA GLN A 78 -2.70 -5.03 8.92
C GLN A 78 -2.90 -3.55 8.56
N LEU A 79 -3.33 -2.75 9.54
CA LEU A 79 -3.33 -1.29 9.40
C LEU A 79 -1.86 -0.81 9.35
N PRO A 80 -1.38 -0.22 8.25
CA PRO A 80 0.01 0.20 8.15
C PRO A 80 0.27 1.45 9.02
N PRO A 81 1.51 1.67 9.50
CA PRO A 81 1.87 2.98 10.04
C PRO A 81 1.75 4.04 8.94
N LEU A 82 1.26 5.25 9.26
CA LEU A 82 0.91 6.22 8.22
C LEU A 82 2.06 6.58 7.28
N PHE A 83 3.30 6.62 7.79
CA PHE A 83 4.49 6.93 6.98
C PHE A 83 4.67 5.94 5.80
N ALA A 84 4.24 4.69 5.96
CA ALA A 84 4.34 3.66 4.92
C ALA A 84 3.38 3.89 3.75
N LEU A 85 2.41 4.80 3.91
CA LEU A 85 1.53 5.27 2.85
C LEU A 85 2.08 6.51 2.15
N GLY A 86 3.17 7.11 2.62
CA GLY A 86 3.82 8.26 1.99
C GLY A 86 4.56 7.91 0.70
N TYR A 87 5.41 8.83 0.23
CA TYR A 87 6.33 8.54 -0.87
C TYR A 87 7.63 7.92 -0.35
N HIS A 88 8.05 6.81 -0.96
CA HIS A 88 9.27 6.10 -0.64
C HIS A 88 10.32 6.35 -1.72
N GLN A 89 11.50 6.84 -1.33
CA GLN A 89 12.62 7.06 -2.23
C GLN A 89 13.69 5.96 -2.06
N SER A 90 13.97 5.25 -3.15
CA SER A 90 14.94 4.16 -3.22
C SER A 90 15.76 4.21 -4.51
N ARG A 91 16.89 3.53 -4.52
CA ARG A 91 17.61 3.04 -5.70
C ARG A 91 18.63 1.98 -5.28
N TRP A 92 19.07 1.15 -6.21
CA TRP A 92 20.35 0.46 -6.15
C TRP A 92 21.45 1.42 -6.66
N ASN A 93 22.39 1.92 -5.87
CA ASN A 93 22.38 2.07 -4.42
C ASN A 93 22.57 3.56 -4.07
N TYR A 94 22.19 3.97 -2.86
CA TYR A 94 22.77 5.18 -2.25
C TYR A 94 24.11 4.83 -1.64
N LYS A 95 25.13 5.62 -1.97
CA LYS A 95 26.52 5.18 -1.84
C LYS A 95 27.05 5.21 -0.40
N ASN A 96 26.61 6.18 0.38
CA ASN A 96 27.11 6.48 1.73
C ASN A 96 26.21 7.51 2.42
N GLU A 97 26.50 7.81 3.69
CA GLU A 97 25.77 8.80 4.50
C GLU A 97 25.70 10.19 3.87
N ALA A 98 26.76 10.66 3.22
CA ALA A 98 26.76 11.95 2.53
C ALA A 98 25.80 11.96 1.33
N ASP A 99 25.65 10.83 0.65
CA ASP A 99 24.69 10.66 -0.43
C ASP A 99 23.25 10.66 0.08
N VAL A 100 22.99 9.94 1.17
CA VAL A 100 21.72 9.97 1.90
C VAL A 100 21.35 11.40 2.32
N ALA A 101 22.30 12.13 2.90
CA ALA A 101 22.10 13.51 3.34
C ALA A 101 21.77 14.45 2.16
N ARG A 102 22.47 14.32 1.02
CA ARG A 102 22.18 15.10 -0.19
C ARG A 102 20.78 14.82 -0.73
N VAL A 103 20.37 13.56 -0.79
CA VAL A 103 19.03 13.18 -1.27
C VAL A 103 17.97 13.75 -0.35
N ASN A 104 18.12 13.57 0.97
CA ASN A 104 17.21 14.14 1.96
C ASN A 104 17.08 15.67 1.84
N ALA A 105 18.21 16.38 1.68
CA ALA A 105 18.23 17.82 1.48
C ALA A 105 17.55 18.24 0.16
N GLY A 106 17.72 17.48 -0.93
CA GLY A 106 17.10 17.75 -2.22
C GLY A 106 15.58 17.73 -2.17
N PHE A 107 14.96 16.81 -1.42
CA PHE A 107 13.51 16.82 -1.20
C PHE A 107 13.04 18.11 -0.52
N ASP A 108 13.77 18.58 0.49
CA ASP A 108 13.44 19.82 1.19
C ASP A 108 13.65 21.06 0.31
N GLU A 109 14.76 21.12 -0.44
CA GLU A 109 15.09 22.21 -1.37
C GLU A 109 14.02 22.36 -2.46
N HIS A 110 13.56 21.25 -3.02
CA HIS A 110 12.58 21.24 -4.11
C HIS A 110 11.12 21.22 -3.63
N LEU A 111 10.87 21.25 -2.31
CA LEU A 111 9.54 21.23 -1.69
C LEU A 111 8.72 19.99 -2.05
N ILE A 112 9.39 18.84 -2.12
CA ILE A 112 8.81 17.54 -2.43
C ILE A 112 8.73 16.74 -1.13
N PRO A 113 7.53 16.32 -0.68
CA PRO A 113 7.42 15.50 0.51
C PRO A 113 7.86 14.07 0.25
N TYR A 114 8.46 13.43 1.25
CA TYR A 114 8.71 11.99 1.27
C TYR A 114 8.81 11.48 2.72
N ASP A 115 8.54 10.20 2.92
CA ASP A 115 8.54 9.56 4.25
C ASP A 115 9.71 8.62 4.45
N VAL A 116 10.17 7.91 3.42
CA VAL A 116 11.14 6.82 3.62
C VAL A 116 12.29 6.87 2.64
N LEU A 117 13.52 6.80 3.16
CA LEU A 117 14.72 6.58 2.37
C LEU A 117 15.17 5.12 2.49
N TRP A 118 15.52 4.50 1.36
CA TRP A 118 15.85 3.08 1.30
C TRP A 118 17.32 2.85 1.00
N LEU A 119 17.91 1.86 1.65
CA LEU A 119 19.27 1.38 1.42
C LEU A 119 19.20 -0.06 0.92
N ASP A 120 19.65 -0.25 -0.31
CA ASP A 120 19.73 -1.53 -1.00
C ASP A 120 21.10 -2.20 -0.65
N ILE A 121 21.44 -3.33 -1.26
CA ILE A 121 22.43 -4.29 -0.75
C ILE A 121 23.86 -3.76 -0.54
N ASP A 122 24.24 -2.62 -1.14
CA ASP A 122 25.58 -2.04 -0.99
C ASP A 122 25.81 -1.37 0.37
N HIS A 123 24.78 -1.16 1.19
CA HIS A 123 24.98 -0.69 2.56
C HIS A 123 25.63 -1.73 3.48
N THR A 124 25.58 -3.01 3.11
CA THR A 124 26.07 -4.15 3.91
C THR A 124 27.56 -4.45 3.65
N ASP A 125 28.28 -4.89 4.69
CA ASP A 125 29.69 -5.26 4.57
C ASP A 125 29.85 -6.59 3.80
N GLY A 126 30.10 -6.48 2.49
CA GLY A 126 30.33 -7.63 1.62
C GLY A 126 29.11 -8.54 1.52
N ARG A 127 27.90 -7.96 1.50
CA ARG A 127 26.60 -8.65 1.40
C ARG A 127 26.28 -9.52 2.63
N ARG A 128 26.83 -9.16 3.78
CA ARG A 128 26.48 -9.73 5.08
C ARG A 128 25.35 -8.91 5.69
N TYR A 129 24.13 -9.43 5.70
CA TYR A 129 23.00 -8.75 6.33
C TYR A 129 23.25 -8.49 7.84
N PHE A 130 22.49 -7.55 8.42
CA PHE A 130 22.73 -7.06 9.80
C PHE A 130 24.09 -6.37 10.03
N THR A 131 24.80 -5.99 8.96
CA THR A 131 26.07 -5.25 9.04
C THR A 131 26.01 -3.96 8.21
N TRP A 132 26.96 -3.07 8.47
CA TRP A 132 27.12 -1.81 7.75
C TRP A 132 28.53 -1.70 7.18
N VAL A 133 28.67 -1.19 5.96
CA VAL A 133 29.98 -0.87 5.38
C VAL A 133 30.60 0.30 6.14
N GLU A 134 31.62 0.04 6.96
CA GLU A 134 32.24 1.03 7.86
C GLU A 134 32.67 2.33 7.16
N HIS A 135 33.23 2.25 5.93
CA HIS A 135 33.68 3.44 5.21
C HIS A 135 32.55 4.26 4.56
N GLY A 136 31.41 3.63 4.27
CA GLY A 136 30.25 4.29 3.64
C GLY A 136 29.20 4.74 4.66
N PHE A 137 29.06 3.97 5.73
CA PHE A 137 28.08 4.14 6.79
C PHE A 137 28.76 4.00 8.17
N PRO A 138 29.71 4.89 8.53
CA PRO A 138 30.42 4.83 9.81
C PRO A 138 29.54 5.18 11.03
N THR A 139 28.46 5.94 10.83
CA THR A 139 27.56 6.44 11.87
C THR A 139 26.08 6.22 11.50
N PRO A 140 25.65 4.97 11.24
CA PRO A 140 24.33 4.69 10.68
C PRO A 140 23.19 5.13 11.60
N LYS A 141 23.40 5.15 12.93
CA LYS A 141 22.44 5.70 13.90
C LYS A 141 22.23 7.20 13.69
N ASP A 142 23.30 7.98 13.62
CA ASP A 142 23.21 9.44 13.44
C ASP A 142 22.56 9.81 12.09
N MET A 143 22.84 9.04 11.04
CA MET A 143 22.17 9.18 9.74
C MET A 143 20.65 8.97 9.87
N GLN A 144 20.21 7.90 10.54
CA GLN A 144 18.78 7.62 10.76
C GLN A 144 18.12 8.71 11.60
N GLU A 145 18.75 9.13 12.71
CA GLU A 145 18.26 10.19 13.59
C GLU A 145 18.15 11.54 12.84
N SER A 146 19.08 11.83 11.93
CA SER A 146 19.03 13.03 11.09
C SER A 146 17.78 13.07 10.20
N LEU A 147 17.42 11.94 9.59
CA LEU A 147 16.18 11.81 8.81
C LEU A 147 14.94 11.94 9.71
N ALA A 148 14.98 11.27 10.87
CA ALA A 148 13.89 11.21 11.83
C ALA A 148 13.47 12.57 12.41
N ARG A 149 14.37 13.56 12.45
CA ARG A 149 14.04 14.96 12.84
C ARG A 149 12.89 15.58 12.04
N THR A 150 12.67 15.10 10.81
CA THR A 150 11.55 15.52 9.96
C THR A 150 10.47 14.46 9.84
N GLY A 151 10.44 13.48 10.75
CA GLY A 151 9.49 12.38 10.75
C GLY A 151 9.73 11.31 9.68
N ARG A 152 10.89 11.36 8.99
CA ARG A 152 11.25 10.37 7.96
C ARG A 152 11.81 9.10 8.59
N LYS A 153 11.73 8.00 7.85
CA LYS A 153 12.20 6.67 8.25
C LYS A 153 13.25 6.15 7.28
N THR A 154 14.01 5.16 7.72
CA THR A 154 14.96 4.43 6.88
C THR A 154 14.45 3.01 6.67
N VAL A 155 14.67 2.44 5.49
CA VAL A 155 14.49 1.02 5.23
C VAL A 155 15.80 0.42 4.74
N THR A 156 16.22 -0.71 5.32
CA THR A 156 17.36 -1.51 4.83
C THR A 156 16.91 -2.85 4.29
N ILE A 157 17.51 -3.30 3.21
CA ILE A 157 17.33 -4.66 2.68
C ILE A 157 17.95 -5.72 3.60
N VAL A 158 17.23 -6.83 3.80
CA VAL A 158 17.65 -8.04 4.52
C VAL A 158 17.05 -9.23 3.78
N ASP A 159 17.88 -10.05 3.15
CA ASP A 159 17.45 -11.20 2.34
C ASP A 159 17.71 -12.52 3.06
N PRO A 160 17.09 -13.65 2.65
CA PRO A 160 17.15 -14.90 3.41
C PRO A 160 18.41 -15.73 3.17
N HIS A 161 19.24 -15.35 2.19
CA HIS A 161 20.48 -16.06 1.87
C HIS A 161 21.63 -15.53 2.73
N ILE A 162 22.29 -16.42 3.47
CA ILE A 162 23.31 -16.06 4.46
C ILE A 162 24.67 -16.42 3.92
N LYS A 163 25.54 -15.42 3.70
CA LYS A 163 26.93 -15.64 3.28
C LYS A 163 27.61 -16.70 4.15
N VAL A 164 28.23 -17.70 3.51
CA VAL A 164 28.99 -18.72 4.24
C VAL A 164 30.24 -18.09 4.86
N SER A 165 30.43 -18.29 6.17
CA SER A 165 31.67 -17.89 6.87
C SER A 165 32.87 -18.62 6.28
N GLN A 166 33.90 -17.87 5.88
CA GLN A 166 35.10 -18.42 5.24
C GLN A 166 36.30 -18.39 6.20
N PRO A 167 37.25 -19.33 6.12
CA PRO A 167 38.47 -19.33 6.95
C PRO A 167 39.33 -18.07 6.82
N LYS A 168 39.19 -17.34 5.70
CA LYS A 168 39.92 -16.09 5.40
C LYS A 168 39.26 -14.84 5.98
N ASP A 169 38.05 -14.95 6.53
CA ASP A 169 37.36 -13.80 7.10
C ASP A 169 38.08 -13.35 8.36
N LYS A 170 38.13 -12.03 8.59
CA LYS A 170 38.79 -11.47 9.78
C LYS A 170 38.18 -12.00 11.09
N GLN A 171 36.88 -12.24 11.06
CA GLN A 171 36.08 -12.89 12.10
C GLN A 171 34.98 -13.71 11.40
N PRO A 172 34.56 -14.85 11.94
CA PRO A 172 33.40 -15.58 11.43
C PRO A 172 32.17 -14.65 11.37
N TYR A 173 31.38 -14.75 10.30
CA TYR A 173 30.14 -14.01 10.21
C TYR A 173 29.12 -14.62 11.16
N TYR A 174 28.80 -13.88 12.23
CA TYR A 174 28.04 -14.40 13.37
C TYR A 174 26.68 -14.98 12.99
N ILE A 175 25.93 -14.34 12.06
CA ILE A 175 24.64 -14.86 11.59
C ILE A 175 24.79 -16.25 10.97
N HIS A 176 25.85 -16.48 10.18
CA HIS A 176 26.11 -17.80 9.60
C HIS A 176 26.55 -18.79 10.68
N SER A 177 27.55 -18.43 11.47
CA SER A 177 28.15 -19.33 12.45
C SER A 177 27.18 -19.76 13.56
N GLU A 178 26.33 -18.85 14.05
CA GLU A 178 25.27 -19.19 15.01
C GLU A 178 24.19 -20.09 14.40
N ALA A 179 23.74 -19.81 13.18
CA ALA A 179 22.74 -20.63 12.51
C ALA A 179 23.26 -22.05 12.22
N GLU A 180 24.54 -22.17 11.85
CA GLU A 180 25.23 -23.44 11.65
C GLU A 180 25.32 -24.23 12.97
N GLU A 181 25.78 -23.60 14.05
CA GLU A 181 25.87 -24.21 15.39
C GLU A 181 24.50 -24.68 15.90
N LEU A 182 23.44 -23.91 15.64
CA LEU A 182 22.08 -24.23 16.04
C LEU A 182 21.36 -25.21 15.08
N GLY A 183 21.99 -25.56 13.96
CA GLY A 183 21.45 -26.44 12.92
C GLY A 183 20.19 -25.89 12.26
N LEU A 184 20.19 -24.61 11.86
CA LEU A 184 18.99 -23.89 11.38
C LEU A 184 18.85 -23.79 9.86
N PHE A 185 19.83 -24.31 9.11
CA PHE A 185 19.81 -24.27 7.64
C PHE A 185 19.02 -25.41 7.03
N ILE A 186 18.39 -25.12 5.88
CA ILE A 186 17.82 -26.10 4.97
C ILE A 186 18.88 -27.14 4.61
N LYS A 187 18.47 -28.40 4.43
CA LYS A 187 19.36 -29.50 4.08
C LYS A 187 19.30 -29.82 2.59
N ASP A 188 20.42 -30.21 2.02
CA ASP A 188 20.46 -30.84 0.70
C ASP A 188 19.99 -32.30 0.76
N GLU A 189 19.96 -32.95 -0.41
CA GLU A 189 19.51 -34.32 -0.61
C GLU A 189 20.42 -35.34 0.11
N GLU A 190 21.66 -34.96 0.43
CA GLU A 190 22.63 -35.74 1.20
C GLU A 190 22.55 -35.50 2.72
N GLY A 191 21.71 -34.57 3.17
CA GLY A 191 21.52 -34.22 4.59
C GLY A 191 22.51 -33.18 5.13
N SER A 192 23.35 -32.60 4.29
CA SER A 192 24.26 -31.49 4.64
C SER A 192 23.54 -30.14 4.54
N ASP A 193 24.10 -29.07 5.08
CA ASP A 193 23.54 -27.72 4.90
C ASP A 193 23.53 -27.35 3.41
N PHE A 194 22.36 -27.01 2.89
CA PHE A 194 22.19 -26.60 1.51
C PHE A 194 22.96 -25.30 1.24
N LYS A 195 23.84 -25.35 0.24
CA LYS A 195 24.60 -24.20 -0.25
C LYS A 195 24.23 -23.86 -1.69
N GLY A 196 23.92 -22.59 -1.92
CA GLY A 196 23.67 -22.02 -3.24
C GLY A 196 24.48 -20.76 -3.46
N TRP A 197 24.38 -20.15 -4.64
CA TRP A 197 24.99 -18.86 -4.95
C TRP A 197 23.93 -17.76 -4.98
N CYS A 198 24.22 -16.63 -4.37
CA CYS A 198 23.43 -15.40 -4.48
C CYS A 198 24.36 -14.17 -4.41
N TRP A 199 23.87 -13.01 -3.97
CA TRP A 199 24.66 -11.77 -3.90
C TRP A 199 26.02 -11.87 -3.19
N PRO A 200 26.15 -12.53 -2.01
CA PRO A 200 27.44 -12.68 -1.34
C PRO A 200 28.35 -13.77 -1.94
N GLY A 201 27.93 -14.46 -3.00
CA GLY A 201 28.53 -15.70 -3.47
C GLY A 201 27.90 -16.93 -2.78
N GLU A 202 28.72 -17.87 -2.34
CA GLU A 202 28.27 -19.07 -1.62
C GLU A 202 27.48 -18.68 -0.35
N SER A 203 26.25 -19.20 -0.25
CA SER A 203 25.27 -18.85 0.76
C SER A 203 24.51 -20.08 1.27
N SER A 204 24.21 -20.09 2.57
CA SER A 204 23.29 -21.03 3.21
C SER A 204 21.90 -20.38 3.38
N TYR A 205 20.84 -21.18 3.47
CA TYR A 205 19.46 -20.69 3.53
C TYR A 205 18.78 -21.13 4.83
N VAL A 206 18.26 -20.19 5.60
CA VAL A 206 17.58 -20.45 6.88
C VAL A 206 16.25 -21.15 6.61
N ASP A 207 15.91 -22.17 7.40
CA ASP A 207 14.64 -22.88 7.30
C ASP A 207 13.50 -22.14 8.00
N PHE A 208 12.85 -21.19 7.30
CA PHE A 208 11.71 -20.46 7.87
C PHE A 208 10.46 -21.32 8.10
N THR A 209 10.42 -22.59 7.69
CA THR A 209 9.34 -23.52 8.08
C THR A 209 9.46 -23.95 9.55
N SER A 210 10.69 -23.94 10.08
CA SER A 210 10.97 -24.26 11.48
C SER A 210 10.61 -23.12 12.44
N PRO A 211 9.75 -23.35 13.45
CA PRO A 211 9.48 -22.37 14.50
C PRO A 211 10.74 -21.92 15.24
N LYS A 212 11.70 -22.83 15.46
CA LYS A 212 12.99 -22.53 16.11
C LYS A 212 13.82 -21.54 15.27
N ALA A 213 13.91 -21.78 13.97
CA ALA A 213 14.66 -20.89 13.07
C ALA A 213 14.00 -19.51 12.96
N ARG A 214 12.66 -19.46 12.90
CA ARG A 214 11.92 -18.19 12.96
C ARG A 214 12.17 -17.45 14.26
N ALA A 215 12.15 -18.17 15.39
CA ALA A 215 12.43 -17.61 16.70
C ALA A 215 13.85 -17.03 16.80
N TRP A 216 14.86 -17.72 16.26
CA TRP A 216 16.21 -17.18 16.18
C TRP A 216 16.29 -15.94 15.26
N TRP A 217 15.71 -15.99 14.07
CA TRP A 217 15.80 -14.89 13.10
C TRP A 217 15.19 -13.58 13.61
N ARG A 218 14.01 -13.63 14.23
CA ARG A 218 13.38 -12.43 14.81
C ARG A 218 14.24 -11.79 15.92
N HIS A 219 15.03 -12.57 16.66
CA HIS A 219 15.95 -12.02 17.65
C HIS A 219 17.13 -11.26 17.02
N GLN A 220 17.48 -11.55 15.77
CA GLN A 220 18.55 -10.83 15.08
C GLN A 220 18.19 -9.35 14.81
N PHE A 221 16.91 -8.99 14.84
CA PHE A 221 16.44 -7.60 14.70
C PHE A 221 16.52 -6.77 15.98
N ARG A 222 16.83 -7.37 17.13
CA ARG A 222 17.05 -6.64 18.39
C ARG A 222 18.18 -5.63 18.23
N TYR A 223 18.10 -4.47 18.88
CA TYR A 223 19.07 -3.37 18.67
C TYR A 223 20.51 -3.75 19.07
N GLU A 224 20.64 -4.67 20.03
CA GLU A 224 21.90 -5.26 20.47
C GLU A 224 22.51 -6.25 19.47
N ASN A 225 21.70 -6.86 18.61
CA ASN A 225 22.15 -7.79 17.58
C ASN A 225 22.33 -7.08 16.24
N TYR A 226 21.34 -6.29 15.82
CA TYR A 226 21.45 -5.43 14.64
C TYR A 226 22.07 -4.08 15.01
N GLN A 227 23.36 -4.10 15.33
CA GLN A 227 24.11 -2.91 15.70
C GLN A 227 24.04 -1.85 14.59
N GLY A 228 23.77 -0.61 14.98
CA GLY A 228 23.56 0.50 14.04
C GLY A 228 22.08 0.77 13.69
N SER A 229 21.16 -0.14 14.02
CA SER A 229 19.72 0.10 13.85
C SER A 229 19.13 1.02 14.94
N THR A 230 17.99 1.64 14.62
CA THR A 230 17.18 2.48 15.52
C THR A 230 15.69 2.13 15.40
N ASN A 231 14.84 2.71 16.24
CA ASN A 231 13.38 2.62 16.13
C ASN A 231 12.82 3.27 14.84
N HIS A 232 13.64 4.01 14.09
CA HIS A 232 13.29 4.61 12.81
C HIS A 232 13.70 3.75 11.59
N LEU A 233 14.29 2.57 11.82
CA LEU A 233 14.68 1.62 10.79
C LEU A 233 13.60 0.56 10.57
N TYR A 234 13.25 0.31 9.31
CA TYR A 234 12.34 -0.75 8.87
C TYR A 234 13.05 -1.64 7.84
N THR A 235 12.37 -2.68 7.36
CA THR A 235 13.02 -3.76 6.62
C THR A 235 12.39 -3.99 5.26
N TRP A 236 13.25 -4.30 4.30
CA TRP A 236 12.88 -4.81 2.99
C TRP A 236 13.39 -6.25 2.87
N ASN A 237 12.50 -7.20 2.62
CA ASN A 237 12.83 -8.57 2.28
C ASN A 237 12.78 -8.73 0.77
N ASP A 238 13.94 -8.96 0.15
CA ASP A 238 14.04 -9.32 -1.25
C ASP A 238 14.55 -10.77 -1.38
N MET A 239 14.60 -11.28 -2.62
CA MET A 239 15.24 -12.56 -2.94
C MET A 239 14.63 -13.76 -2.19
N ASN A 240 13.38 -13.65 -1.74
CA ASN A 240 12.75 -14.57 -0.80
C ASN A 240 11.79 -15.58 -1.43
N GLU A 241 11.93 -15.86 -2.71
CA GLU A 241 11.23 -16.95 -3.40
C GLU A 241 11.52 -18.35 -2.84
N PRO A 242 12.77 -18.78 -2.50
CA PRO A 242 14.07 -18.07 -2.46
C PRO A 242 14.79 -17.98 -3.80
N SER A 243 15.47 -16.86 -4.06
CA SER A 243 16.33 -16.71 -5.24
C SER A 243 17.69 -17.38 -5.04
N VAL A 244 18.03 -18.34 -5.91
CA VAL A 244 19.30 -19.07 -5.92
C VAL A 244 19.89 -19.01 -7.34
N PHE A 245 20.92 -18.21 -7.56
CA PHE A 245 21.44 -17.89 -8.89
C PHE A 245 21.91 -19.10 -9.71
N ASN A 246 22.43 -20.12 -9.04
CA ASN A 246 22.89 -21.36 -9.66
C ASN A 246 21.89 -22.52 -9.49
N GLY A 247 20.68 -22.25 -8.99
CA GLY A 247 19.63 -23.23 -8.82
C GLY A 247 18.71 -23.36 -10.05
N PRO A 248 17.90 -24.43 -10.14
CA PRO A 248 16.91 -24.57 -11.20
C PRO A 248 15.92 -23.41 -11.15
N GLU A 249 15.64 -22.81 -12.30
CA GLU A 249 14.72 -21.66 -12.43
C GLU A 249 15.07 -20.48 -11.50
N VAL A 250 16.36 -20.36 -11.16
CA VAL A 250 16.87 -19.36 -10.20
C VAL A 250 16.27 -19.53 -8.79
N SER A 251 15.97 -20.77 -8.40
CA SER A 251 15.36 -21.15 -7.12
C SER A 251 16.01 -22.40 -6.51
N MET A 252 15.62 -22.74 -5.29
CA MET A 252 16.09 -23.92 -4.56
C MET A 252 15.65 -25.23 -5.23
N ARG A 253 16.49 -26.27 -5.14
CA ARG A 253 16.15 -27.59 -5.70
C ARG A 253 14.96 -28.20 -4.95
N LYS A 254 14.07 -28.87 -5.67
CA LYS A 254 12.86 -29.48 -5.10
C LYS A 254 13.12 -30.52 -4.01
N GLY A 255 14.23 -31.26 -4.12
CA GLY A 255 14.63 -32.30 -3.18
C GLY A 255 15.31 -31.81 -1.90
N CYS A 256 15.67 -30.51 -1.82
CA CYS A 256 16.15 -29.94 -0.55
C CYS A 256 15.09 -30.11 0.53
N THR A 257 15.50 -30.38 1.77
CA THR A 257 14.57 -30.67 2.86
C THR A 257 14.62 -29.62 3.95
N SER A 258 13.46 -29.28 4.50
CA SER A 258 13.35 -28.58 5.78
C SER A 258 13.97 -29.42 6.90
N LEU A 259 14.18 -28.80 8.07
CA LEU A 259 14.65 -29.49 9.28
C LEU A 259 13.67 -30.59 9.75
N ALA A 260 12.42 -30.55 9.31
CA ALA A 260 11.42 -31.59 9.55
C ALA A 260 11.47 -32.75 8.53
N GLY A 261 12.42 -32.72 7.58
CA GLY A 261 12.54 -33.72 6.51
C GLY A 261 11.52 -33.57 5.39
N VAL A 262 10.83 -32.43 5.29
CA VAL A 262 9.85 -32.15 4.23
C VAL A 262 10.52 -31.47 3.05
N GLU A 263 10.38 -32.04 1.85
CA GLU A 263 10.94 -31.53 0.60
C GLU A 263 10.46 -30.11 0.26
N HIS A 264 11.32 -29.33 -0.39
CA HIS A 264 11.06 -27.96 -0.81
C HIS A 264 9.82 -27.82 -1.69
N ARG A 265 9.53 -28.84 -2.52
CA ARG A 265 8.32 -28.87 -3.35
C ARG A 265 7.02 -28.68 -2.56
N GLU A 266 6.98 -29.13 -1.30
CA GLU A 266 5.79 -29.10 -0.44
C GLU A 266 5.52 -27.71 0.16
N TRP A 267 6.50 -26.82 0.18
CA TRP A 267 6.39 -25.53 0.89
C TRP A 267 6.99 -24.35 0.11
N HIS A 268 7.38 -24.53 -1.15
CA HIS A 268 8.01 -23.51 -1.99
C HIS A 268 7.31 -22.14 -1.88
N ASN A 269 5.99 -22.08 -2.13
CA ASN A 269 5.26 -20.81 -2.08
C ASN A 269 5.05 -20.26 -0.65
N LEU A 270 5.38 -21.01 0.40
CA LEU A 270 5.32 -20.54 1.79
C LEU A 270 6.61 -19.86 2.26
N TYR A 271 7.75 -20.09 1.58
CA TYR A 271 9.03 -19.60 2.07
C TYR A 271 9.04 -18.07 2.24
N GLY A 272 8.60 -17.35 1.21
CA GLY A 272 8.58 -15.89 1.21
C GLY A 272 7.67 -15.27 2.28
N ILE A 273 6.45 -15.79 2.44
CA ILE A 273 5.51 -15.31 3.47
C ILE A 273 6.01 -15.63 4.89
N LEU A 274 6.64 -16.78 5.10
CA LEU A 274 7.22 -17.14 6.40
C LEU A 274 8.41 -16.22 6.73
N PHE A 275 9.22 -15.87 5.74
CA PHE A 275 10.30 -14.91 5.90
C PHE A 275 9.78 -13.51 6.27
N GLN A 276 8.81 -12.99 5.49
CA GLN A 276 8.20 -11.68 5.73
C GLN A 276 7.57 -11.60 7.13
N ARG A 277 6.78 -12.63 7.50
CA ARG A 277 6.20 -12.75 8.84
C ARG A 277 7.27 -12.67 9.92
N THR A 278 8.36 -13.43 9.76
CA THR A 278 9.41 -13.50 10.78
C THR A 278 10.15 -12.16 10.92
N THR A 279 10.39 -11.47 9.82
CA THR A 279 10.95 -10.11 9.83
C THR A 279 10.02 -9.11 10.51
N MET A 280 8.71 -9.20 10.26
CA MET A 280 7.69 -8.38 10.91
C MET A 280 7.68 -8.62 12.43
N GLU A 281 7.69 -9.88 12.86
CA GLU A 281 7.82 -10.27 14.27
C GLU A 281 9.12 -9.75 14.89
N GLY A 282 10.24 -9.73 14.14
CA GLY A 282 11.51 -9.16 14.59
C GLY A 282 11.44 -7.66 14.90
N GLN A 283 10.69 -6.89 14.10
CA GLN A 283 10.46 -5.47 14.36
C GLN A 283 9.58 -5.20 15.59
N LEU A 284 8.76 -6.17 16.00
CA LEU A 284 7.99 -6.11 17.23
C LEU A 284 8.86 -6.50 18.44
N ILE A 285 9.61 -7.60 18.35
CA ILE A 285 10.48 -8.09 19.44
C ILE A 285 11.54 -7.08 19.85
N ARG A 286 12.15 -6.36 18.90
CA ARG A 286 13.18 -5.36 19.23
C ARG A 286 12.66 -4.20 20.10
N GLN A 287 11.34 -4.03 20.22
CA GLN A 287 10.72 -3.01 21.07
C GLN A 287 10.54 -3.48 22.51
N GLN A 288 10.74 -4.77 22.78
CA GLN A 288 10.73 -5.33 24.12
C GLN A 288 12.13 -5.29 24.74
N PRO A 289 12.22 -5.25 26.09
CA PRO A 289 13.47 -5.49 26.78
C PRO A 289 14.16 -6.77 26.28
N PRO A 290 15.51 -6.81 26.30
CA PRO A 290 16.26 -8.03 26.02
C PRO A 290 15.83 -9.17 26.96
N PRO A 291 15.80 -10.42 26.49
CA PRO A 291 15.57 -11.55 27.37
C PRO A 291 16.76 -11.73 28.33
N GLU A 292 16.49 -12.24 29.53
CA GLU A 292 17.51 -12.61 30.53
C GLU A 292 17.46 -14.13 30.75
N PRO A 293 18.48 -14.92 30.32
CA PRO A 293 19.70 -14.50 29.62
C PRO A 293 19.45 -14.14 28.14
N LEU A 294 20.33 -13.32 27.56
CA LEU A 294 20.28 -12.88 26.13
C LEU A 294 20.16 -14.04 25.12
N SER A 295 20.56 -15.26 25.52
CA SER A 295 20.53 -16.47 24.70
C SER A 295 19.15 -17.15 24.62
N ALA A 296 18.14 -16.66 25.35
CA ALA A 296 16.81 -17.25 25.31
C ALA A 296 16.02 -16.72 24.11
N PHE A 297 15.77 -17.59 23.12
CA PHE A 297 14.77 -17.28 22.09
C PHE A 297 13.39 -17.34 22.74
N ALA A 298 12.79 -16.19 23.02
CA ALA A 298 11.38 -16.16 23.43
C ALA A 298 10.55 -16.77 22.29
N GLU A 299 9.85 -17.87 22.54
CA GLU A 299 8.97 -18.51 21.56
C GLU A 299 7.68 -17.70 21.33
N GLU A 300 7.22 -17.00 22.36
CA GLU A 300 6.00 -16.19 22.33
C GLU A 300 6.28 -14.69 22.21
N LEU A 301 5.53 -14.03 21.34
CA LEU A 301 5.55 -12.59 21.14
C LEU A 301 4.45 -11.94 21.98
N GLN A 302 4.83 -11.23 23.04
CA GLN A 302 3.89 -10.45 23.85
C GLN A 302 3.70 -9.05 23.26
N LEU A 303 2.53 -8.79 22.68
CA LEU A 303 2.22 -7.48 22.11
C LEU A 303 1.70 -6.53 23.20
N THR A 304 2.15 -5.28 23.16
CA THR A 304 1.62 -4.19 23.98
C THR A 304 1.13 -3.05 23.09
N ALA A 305 0.15 -2.28 23.58
CA ALA A 305 -0.51 -1.23 22.81
C ALA A 305 0.45 -0.12 22.35
N ASP A 306 1.50 0.18 23.11
CA ASP A 306 2.51 1.22 22.84
C ASP A 306 3.55 0.83 21.78
N MET A 307 3.61 -0.45 21.42
CA MET A 307 4.47 -0.92 20.33
C MET A 307 4.10 -0.24 19.02
N GLN A 308 5.11 0.22 18.31
CA GLN A 308 4.99 0.78 16.97
C GLN A 308 4.65 -0.32 15.96
N ARG A 309 3.73 -0.02 15.05
CA ARG A 309 3.40 -0.91 13.93
C ARG A 309 4.65 -1.17 13.07
N PRO A 310 4.88 -2.43 12.71
CA PRO A 310 5.97 -2.81 11.81
C PRO A 310 5.66 -2.38 10.37
N PHE A 311 6.71 -2.31 9.56
CA PHE A 311 6.62 -2.18 8.11
C PHE A 311 7.69 -3.07 7.47
N VAL A 312 7.23 -4.02 6.67
CA VAL A 312 8.09 -4.91 5.89
C VAL A 312 7.58 -4.95 4.45
N LEU A 313 8.45 -4.60 3.50
CA LEU A 313 8.19 -4.87 2.08
C LEU A 313 8.75 -6.24 1.74
N SER A 314 7.99 -7.08 1.04
CA SER A 314 8.44 -8.40 0.57
C SER A 314 8.27 -8.56 -0.95
N ARG A 315 9.16 -9.33 -1.59
CA ARG A 315 9.01 -9.65 -3.02
C ARG A 315 8.10 -10.85 -3.23
N ALA A 316 8.46 -11.96 -2.59
CA ALA A 316 7.67 -13.18 -2.63
C ALA A 316 6.51 -13.11 -1.64
N PHE A 317 5.40 -13.75 -2.01
CA PHE A 317 4.17 -13.74 -1.22
C PHE A 317 3.30 -14.96 -1.53
N SER A 318 2.45 -15.30 -0.57
CA SER A 318 1.34 -16.23 -0.77
C SER A 318 0.06 -15.80 -0.05
N ALA A 319 -0.98 -16.64 -0.07
CA ALA A 319 -2.25 -16.38 0.61
C ALA A 319 -2.01 -16.06 2.10
N GLY A 320 -2.49 -14.89 2.55
CA GLY A 320 -2.28 -14.43 3.93
C GLY A 320 -1.11 -13.46 4.12
N SER A 321 -0.35 -13.12 3.07
CA SER A 321 0.77 -12.16 3.16
C SER A 321 0.33 -10.74 3.48
N GLN A 322 -0.94 -10.39 3.22
CA GLN A 322 -1.53 -9.10 3.57
C GLN A 322 -1.44 -8.75 5.06
N ARG A 323 -1.26 -9.75 5.93
CA ARG A 323 -1.07 -9.57 7.37
C ARG A 323 0.29 -8.99 7.76
N TYR A 324 1.28 -9.02 6.87
CA TYR A 324 2.69 -8.84 7.25
C TYR A 324 3.38 -7.65 6.59
N GLY A 325 2.69 -6.93 5.70
CA GLY A 325 3.18 -5.67 5.15
C GLY A 325 2.93 -5.50 3.65
N ALA A 326 3.81 -4.74 3.01
CA ALA A 326 3.69 -4.36 1.61
C ALA A 326 4.27 -5.44 0.69
N ILE A 327 3.79 -5.47 -0.55
CA ILE A 327 4.40 -6.22 -1.66
C ILE A 327 4.58 -5.28 -2.84
N TRP A 328 5.65 -5.48 -3.63
CA TRP A 328 5.77 -4.83 -4.94
C TRP A 328 5.87 -5.85 -6.06
N THR A 329 5.60 -5.42 -7.29
CA THR A 329 5.56 -6.30 -8.47
C THR A 329 6.92 -6.78 -8.96
N GLY A 330 8.00 -6.58 -8.20
CA GLY A 330 9.37 -6.92 -8.58
C GLY A 330 9.96 -6.01 -9.67
N ASP A 331 10.95 -6.55 -10.36
CA ASP A 331 11.87 -5.83 -11.25
C ASP A 331 11.23 -5.50 -12.61
N ASN A 332 10.40 -4.47 -12.64
CA ASN A 332 9.79 -3.96 -13.86
C ASN A 332 10.77 -3.13 -14.72
N THR A 333 10.39 -2.77 -15.95
CA THR A 333 11.25 -1.99 -16.86
C THR A 333 10.72 -0.57 -17.01
N ALA A 334 11.62 0.39 -17.26
CA ALA A 334 11.34 1.79 -17.56
C ALA A 334 10.70 1.98 -18.95
N GLU A 335 9.56 1.34 -19.18
CA GLU A 335 8.83 1.32 -20.45
C GLU A 335 7.33 1.54 -20.25
N TRP A 336 6.67 2.10 -21.27
CA TRP A 336 5.23 2.34 -21.27
C TRP A 336 4.40 1.05 -21.09
N GLY A 337 4.87 -0.07 -21.64
CA GLY A 337 4.22 -1.36 -21.47
C GLY A 337 4.12 -1.78 -20.00
N HIS A 338 5.19 -1.56 -19.21
CA HIS A 338 5.18 -1.89 -17.79
C HIS A 338 4.32 -0.92 -16.97
N LEU A 339 4.27 0.36 -17.34
CA LEU A 339 3.30 1.30 -16.76
C LEU A 339 1.86 0.87 -17.02
N ARG A 340 1.55 0.42 -18.24
CA ARG A 340 0.21 -0.09 -18.62
C ARG A 340 -0.18 -1.33 -17.81
N TYR A 341 0.73 -2.28 -17.62
CA TYR A 341 0.44 -3.51 -16.87
C TYR A 341 0.42 -3.34 -15.35
N ALA A 342 1.06 -2.29 -14.81
CA ALA A 342 1.06 -2.04 -13.37
C ALA A 342 -0.36 -2.00 -12.80
N THR A 343 -1.28 -1.23 -13.39
CA THR A 343 -2.69 -1.18 -12.94
C THR A 343 -3.33 -2.56 -12.90
N LYS A 344 -3.12 -3.38 -13.94
CA LYS A 344 -3.71 -4.73 -14.04
C LYS A 344 -3.20 -5.66 -12.95
N MET A 345 -1.91 -5.64 -12.69
CA MET A 345 -1.28 -6.47 -11.64
C MET A 345 -1.74 -6.04 -10.25
N LEU A 346 -1.81 -4.74 -9.98
CA LEU A 346 -2.24 -4.25 -8.67
C LEU A 346 -3.72 -4.55 -8.41
N LEU A 347 -4.57 -4.48 -9.44
CA LEU A 347 -5.97 -4.90 -9.35
C LEU A 347 -6.11 -6.40 -9.08
N SER A 348 -5.35 -7.24 -9.80
CA SER A 348 -5.42 -8.70 -9.60
C SER A 348 -4.98 -9.10 -8.19
N MET A 349 -3.95 -8.45 -7.63
CA MET A 349 -3.51 -8.66 -6.25
C MET A 349 -4.55 -8.15 -5.24
N SER A 350 -5.16 -6.99 -5.50
CA SER A 350 -6.15 -6.38 -4.61
C SER A 350 -7.41 -7.24 -4.46
N VAL A 351 -7.91 -7.85 -5.55
CA VAL A 351 -9.14 -8.68 -5.50
C VAL A 351 -8.94 -10.00 -4.76
N VAL A 352 -7.69 -10.43 -4.54
CA VAL A 352 -7.33 -11.60 -3.74
C VAL A 352 -6.77 -11.20 -2.36
N GLY A 353 -7.25 -10.08 -1.82
CA GLY A 353 -6.97 -9.63 -0.45
C GLY A 353 -5.60 -8.99 -0.22
N LEU A 354 -4.70 -9.00 -1.20
CA LEU A 354 -3.39 -8.38 -1.10
C LEU A 354 -3.44 -6.93 -1.56
N THR A 355 -3.88 -6.04 -0.66
CA THR A 355 -4.15 -4.64 -1.02
C THR A 355 -2.96 -3.70 -0.90
N PHE A 356 -1.94 -3.99 -0.07
CA PHE A 356 -0.83 -3.06 0.15
C PHE A 356 0.27 -3.25 -0.89
N VAL A 357 -0.07 -2.91 -2.14
CA VAL A 357 0.70 -3.26 -3.33
C VAL A 357 1.10 -2.05 -4.16
N GLY A 358 2.24 -2.14 -4.84
CA GLY A 358 2.74 -1.11 -5.75
C GLY A 358 3.73 -1.65 -6.78
N ALA A 359 4.14 -0.81 -7.72
CA ALA A 359 5.19 -1.09 -8.69
C ALA A 359 6.27 -0.02 -8.62
N ASP A 360 7.51 -0.34 -9.01
CA ASP A 360 8.60 0.64 -8.94
C ASP A 360 8.37 1.80 -9.91
N VAL A 361 8.22 2.98 -9.34
CA VAL A 361 7.91 4.22 -10.05
C VAL A 361 9.09 4.62 -10.93
N GLY A 362 8.83 4.70 -12.23
CA GLY A 362 9.84 4.92 -13.27
C GLY A 362 10.34 3.63 -13.92
N GLY A 363 10.08 2.46 -13.35
CA GLY A 363 10.51 1.15 -13.84
C GLY A 363 11.97 0.81 -13.47
N PHE A 364 12.21 -0.32 -12.80
CA PHE A 364 13.50 -0.70 -12.23
C PHE A 364 14.64 -0.73 -13.25
N PHE A 365 14.51 -1.51 -14.33
CA PHE A 365 15.52 -1.59 -15.39
C PHE A 365 15.43 -0.44 -16.39
N GLY A 366 16.60 0.06 -16.82
CA GLY A 366 16.69 1.09 -17.87
C GLY A 366 16.46 2.51 -17.36
N SER A 367 16.28 3.45 -18.30
CA SER A 367 16.12 4.88 -18.01
C SER A 367 14.82 5.41 -18.58
N SER A 368 14.03 6.07 -17.75
CA SER A 368 12.75 6.68 -18.15
C SER A 368 12.98 8.00 -18.87
N SER A 369 12.17 8.31 -19.89
CA SER A 369 12.04 9.68 -20.36
C SER A 369 11.37 10.56 -19.29
N THR A 370 11.50 11.88 -19.41
CA THR A 370 10.83 12.83 -18.50
C THR A 370 9.31 12.69 -18.50
N GLU A 371 8.73 12.43 -19.68
CA GLU A 371 7.30 12.17 -19.83
C GLU A 371 6.87 10.87 -19.13
N LEU A 372 7.61 9.77 -19.37
CA LEU A 372 7.30 8.47 -18.76
C LEU A 372 7.44 8.54 -17.23
N LEU A 373 8.50 9.18 -16.72
CA LEU A 373 8.68 9.36 -15.28
C LEU A 373 7.56 10.20 -14.66
N THR A 374 7.10 11.24 -15.37
CA THR A 374 5.96 12.06 -14.95
C THR A 374 4.69 11.21 -14.85
N ARG A 375 4.38 10.43 -15.89
CA ARG A 375 3.18 9.56 -15.91
C ARG A 375 3.23 8.45 -14.86
N TRP A 376 4.41 7.89 -14.60
CA TRP A 376 4.62 6.95 -13.50
C TRP A 376 4.26 7.55 -12.14
N ASN A 377 4.75 8.76 -11.84
CA ASN A 377 4.43 9.41 -10.57
C ASN A 377 2.95 9.78 -10.45
N GLN A 378 2.33 10.23 -11.54
CA GLN A 378 0.88 10.51 -11.57
C GLN A 378 0.04 9.26 -11.34
N ALA A 379 0.40 8.13 -11.97
CA ALA A 379 -0.29 6.85 -11.75
C ALA A 379 -0.11 6.37 -10.30
N ALA A 380 1.13 6.38 -9.80
CA ALA A 380 1.46 5.87 -8.47
C ALA A 380 0.83 6.69 -7.33
N THR A 381 0.53 7.98 -7.56
CA THR A 381 -0.18 8.84 -6.59
C THR A 381 -1.41 8.15 -6.00
N TYR A 382 -2.13 7.37 -6.81
CA TYR A 382 -3.38 6.71 -6.45
C TYR A 382 -3.25 5.19 -6.25
N GLN A 383 -2.02 4.66 -6.15
CA GLN A 383 -1.75 3.23 -5.90
C GLN A 383 -1.48 2.98 -4.40
N PRO A 384 -1.81 1.82 -3.82
CA PRO A 384 -1.68 1.61 -2.38
C PRO A 384 -0.27 1.83 -1.82
N PHE A 385 0.77 1.31 -2.46
CA PHE A 385 2.19 1.51 -2.11
C PHE A 385 2.93 2.30 -3.18
N VAL A 386 3.77 3.27 -2.78
CA VAL A 386 4.42 4.23 -3.70
C VAL A 386 5.92 4.32 -3.43
N ARG A 387 6.72 3.71 -4.32
CA ARG A 387 8.18 3.71 -4.23
C ARG A 387 8.85 4.04 -5.55
N GLY A 388 9.67 5.08 -5.59
CA GLY A 388 10.67 5.25 -6.64
C GLY A 388 11.86 4.34 -6.36
N HIS A 389 12.24 3.48 -7.30
CA HIS A 389 13.38 2.57 -7.17
C HIS A 389 13.98 2.31 -8.56
N SER A 390 15.28 2.02 -8.67
CA SER A 390 15.98 1.85 -9.95
C SER A 390 17.18 0.92 -9.82
N HIS A 391 17.51 0.22 -10.90
CA HIS A 391 18.70 -0.62 -11.01
C HIS A 391 20.01 0.18 -10.89
N GLN A 392 21.12 -0.48 -10.57
CA GLN A 392 22.44 0.14 -10.40
C GLN A 392 22.93 0.88 -11.66
N ASP A 393 22.68 0.30 -12.83
CA ASP A 393 23.12 0.85 -14.12
C ASP A 393 22.21 1.98 -14.63
N SER A 394 21.08 2.22 -13.95
CA SER A 394 20.17 3.30 -14.30
C SER A 394 20.71 4.64 -13.81
N ALA A 395 20.55 5.66 -14.66
CA ALA A 395 20.87 7.04 -14.29
C ALA A 395 20.10 7.49 -13.04
N ARG A 396 20.64 8.50 -12.36
CA ARG A 396 19.91 9.17 -11.28
C ARG A 396 18.61 9.78 -11.79
N ARG A 397 17.57 9.67 -10.98
CA ARG A 397 16.21 10.09 -11.31
C ARG A 397 15.39 10.44 -10.08
N GLU A 398 16.05 10.88 -9.02
CA GLU A 398 15.40 11.61 -7.95
C GLU A 398 14.53 12.73 -8.57
N PRO A 399 13.35 13.04 -8.01
CA PRO A 399 12.30 13.81 -8.69
C PRO A 399 12.71 15.13 -9.36
N TRP A 400 13.79 15.77 -8.89
CA TRP A 400 14.30 17.05 -9.38
C TRP A 400 15.39 16.97 -10.45
N VAL A 401 15.95 15.78 -10.72
CA VAL A 401 17.14 15.61 -11.57
C VAL A 401 16.94 16.15 -12.98
N PHE A 402 15.71 16.13 -13.50
CA PHE A 402 15.39 16.55 -14.86
C PHE A 402 15.02 18.04 -14.99
N GLY A 403 15.01 18.81 -13.90
CA GLY A 403 14.65 20.22 -13.89
C GLY A 403 13.17 20.50 -14.18
N GLU A 404 12.83 21.76 -14.40
CA GLU A 404 11.46 22.19 -14.73
C GLU A 404 11.18 22.02 -16.24
N PRO A 405 9.92 21.72 -16.65
CA PRO A 405 8.71 21.60 -15.83
C PRO A 405 8.48 20.20 -15.23
N THR A 406 9.39 19.24 -15.44
CA THR A 406 9.22 17.86 -14.92
C THR A 406 9.18 17.82 -13.40
N THR A 407 10.03 18.59 -12.73
CA THR A 407 10.09 18.67 -11.27
C THR A 407 8.76 19.13 -10.67
N SER A 408 8.17 20.22 -11.19
CA SER A 408 6.87 20.72 -10.71
C SER A 408 5.73 19.73 -10.93
N ARG A 409 5.72 18.99 -12.04
CA ARG A 409 4.71 17.94 -12.32
C ARG A 409 4.82 16.77 -11.35
N ILE A 410 6.03 16.24 -11.13
CA ILE A 410 6.25 15.15 -10.18
C ILE A 410 5.93 15.63 -8.75
N ARG A 411 6.38 16.84 -8.38
CA ARG A 411 6.03 17.46 -7.10
C ARG A 411 4.51 17.58 -6.91
N ALA A 412 3.76 17.97 -7.94
CA ALA A 412 2.31 18.08 -7.86
C ALA A 412 1.65 16.72 -7.58
N ALA A 413 2.07 15.68 -8.30
CA ALA A 413 1.60 14.31 -8.11
C ALA A 413 1.89 13.79 -6.69
N ILE A 414 3.12 13.94 -6.21
CA ILE A 414 3.50 13.54 -4.86
C ILE A 414 2.72 14.36 -3.82
N ARG A 415 2.59 15.68 -3.96
CA ARG A 415 1.80 16.50 -3.02
C ARG A 415 0.32 16.10 -2.98
N GLU A 416 -0.24 15.70 -4.12
CA GLU A 416 -1.61 15.16 -4.19
C GLU A 416 -1.76 13.88 -3.36
N ARG A 417 -0.77 12.97 -3.43
CA ARG A 417 -0.71 11.78 -2.57
C ARG A 417 -0.79 12.17 -1.09
N TYR A 418 0.03 13.11 -0.65
CA TYR A 418 0.02 13.58 0.74
C TYR A 418 -1.31 14.20 1.14
N ALA A 419 -1.93 14.96 0.24
CA ALA A 419 -3.24 15.54 0.49
C ALA A 419 -4.34 14.48 0.68
N LEU A 420 -4.22 13.32 0.03
CA LEU A 420 -5.16 12.20 0.09
C LEU A 420 -4.88 11.21 1.22
N LEU A 421 -3.79 11.36 1.98
CA LEU A 421 -3.43 10.42 3.05
C LEU A 421 -4.57 10.13 4.04
N PRO A 422 -5.40 11.09 4.51
CA PRO A 422 -6.52 10.77 5.40
C PRO A 422 -7.55 9.83 4.76
N TYR A 423 -7.85 10.03 3.47
CA TYR A 423 -8.74 9.14 2.73
C TYR A 423 -8.12 7.76 2.53
N ILE A 424 -6.87 7.70 2.07
CA ILE A 424 -6.17 6.43 1.84
C ILE A 424 -6.04 5.64 3.15
N TYR A 425 -5.67 6.30 4.24
CA TYR A 425 -5.56 5.68 5.56
C TYR A 425 -6.91 5.12 6.05
N THR A 426 -7.99 5.86 5.82
CA THR A 426 -9.35 5.36 6.07
C THR A 426 -9.66 4.10 5.25
N LEU A 427 -9.25 4.04 3.98
CA LEU A 427 -9.43 2.83 3.16
C LEU A 427 -8.63 1.63 3.68
N PHE A 428 -7.43 1.84 4.23
CA PHE A 428 -6.68 0.77 4.89
C PHE A 428 -7.38 0.27 6.15
N HIS A 429 -7.99 1.16 6.94
CA HIS A 429 -8.85 0.76 8.05
C HIS A 429 -10.09 -0.01 7.56
N THR A 430 -10.75 0.44 6.49
CA THR A 430 -11.87 -0.32 5.90
C THR A 430 -11.41 -1.71 5.47
N CYS A 431 -10.24 -1.85 4.86
CA CYS A 431 -9.67 -3.15 4.49
C CYS A 431 -9.38 -4.02 5.72
N TYR A 432 -8.79 -3.46 6.77
CA TYR A 432 -8.58 -4.16 8.05
C TYR A 432 -9.89 -4.64 8.67
N ALA A 433 -10.92 -3.79 8.71
CA ALA A 433 -12.20 -4.09 9.36
C ALA A 433 -13.09 -5.05 8.54
N THR A 434 -13.09 -4.93 7.21
CA THR A 434 -14.10 -5.56 6.33
C THR A 434 -13.52 -6.43 5.22
N GLY A 435 -12.22 -6.31 4.93
CA GLY A 435 -11.55 -6.96 3.79
C GLY A 435 -11.76 -6.28 2.46
N MET A 436 -12.53 -5.19 2.39
CA MET A 436 -12.73 -4.46 1.14
C MET A 436 -11.38 -3.87 0.65
N PRO A 437 -10.94 -4.12 -0.58
CA PRO A 437 -9.65 -3.64 -1.06
C PRO A 437 -9.57 -2.10 -1.12
N VAL A 438 -8.36 -1.54 -1.04
CA VAL A 438 -8.12 -0.09 -1.19
C VAL A 438 -8.29 0.34 -2.64
N MET A 439 -7.67 -0.39 -3.56
CA MET A 439 -7.78 -0.23 -5.00
C MET A 439 -8.73 -1.30 -5.55
N ARG A 440 -9.74 -0.90 -6.33
CA ARG A 440 -10.85 -1.78 -6.72
C ARG A 440 -11.12 -1.73 -8.22
N PRO A 441 -11.35 -2.87 -8.88
CA PRO A 441 -11.88 -2.87 -10.24
C PRO A 441 -13.32 -2.37 -10.23
N LEU A 442 -13.80 -1.82 -11.35
CA LEU A 442 -15.12 -1.21 -11.42
C LEU A 442 -16.25 -2.21 -11.10
N TRP A 443 -16.12 -3.45 -11.55
CA TRP A 443 -17.12 -4.50 -11.31
C TRP A 443 -17.35 -4.78 -9.81
N ALA A 444 -16.42 -4.41 -8.92
CA ALA A 444 -16.60 -4.57 -7.48
C ALA A 444 -17.72 -3.69 -6.89
N HIS A 445 -18.11 -2.64 -7.63
CA HIS A 445 -19.20 -1.73 -7.28
C HIS A 445 -20.32 -1.71 -8.32
N PHE A 446 -19.99 -1.89 -9.60
CA PHE A 446 -20.90 -1.63 -10.73
C PHE A 446 -21.26 -2.90 -11.51
N THR A 447 -21.69 -3.97 -10.82
CA THR A 447 -21.99 -5.27 -11.44
C THR A 447 -23.09 -5.24 -12.49
N GLN A 448 -23.97 -4.22 -12.48
CA GLN A 448 -25.02 -4.07 -13.48
C GLN A 448 -24.51 -3.56 -14.83
N GLU A 449 -23.33 -2.93 -14.85
CA GLU A 449 -22.72 -2.34 -16.03
C GLU A 449 -21.79 -3.35 -16.72
N PRO A 450 -22.14 -3.89 -17.90
CA PRO A 450 -21.34 -4.94 -18.57
C PRO A 450 -19.91 -4.51 -18.88
N GLN A 451 -19.70 -3.22 -19.16
CA GLN A 451 -18.37 -2.68 -19.44
C GLN A 451 -17.44 -2.78 -18.22
N SER A 452 -17.97 -2.70 -16.99
CA SER A 452 -17.18 -2.73 -15.76
C SER A 452 -16.35 -4.02 -15.57
N PHE A 453 -16.76 -5.13 -16.20
CA PHE A 453 -16.09 -6.43 -16.10
C PHE A 453 -14.85 -6.54 -16.99
N ILE A 454 -14.70 -5.67 -17.98
CA ILE A 454 -13.58 -5.70 -18.93
C ILE A 454 -12.64 -4.49 -18.80
N GLU A 455 -13.00 -3.50 -17.98
CA GLU A 455 -12.14 -2.36 -17.69
C GLU A 455 -10.96 -2.78 -16.81
N GLU A 456 -9.76 -2.60 -17.34
CA GLU A 456 -8.50 -2.93 -16.66
C GLU A 456 -7.46 -1.78 -16.70
N ASP A 457 -7.80 -0.65 -17.33
CA ASP A 457 -6.93 0.53 -17.45
C ASP A 457 -7.44 1.74 -16.64
N GLN A 458 -8.51 1.53 -15.87
CA GLN A 458 -9.08 2.46 -14.90
C GLN A 458 -9.62 1.70 -13.69
N TYR A 459 -9.70 2.36 -12.56
CA TYR A 459 -10.05 1.73 -11.29
C TYR A 459 -10.66 2.72 -10.31
N LEU A 460 -11.23 2.18 -9.22
CA LEU A 460 -11.65 2.98 -8.08
C LEU A 460 -10.57 2.95 -6.99
N LEU A 461 -10.27 4.11 -6.41
CA LEU A 461 -9.63 4.21 -5.12
C LEU A 461 -10.74 4.38 -4.08
N GLY A 462 -10.99 3.34 -3.31
CA GLY A 462 -12.18 3.24 -2.45
C GLY A 462 -13.46 3.24 -3.29
N ASP A 463 -14.45 4.01 -2.86
CA ASP A 463 -15.73 4.21 -3.55
C ASP A 463 -15.91 5.63 -4.13
N ALA A 464 -15.02 6.56 -3.78
CA ALA A 464 -15.18 7.99 -4.06
C ALA A 464 -14.42 8.46 -5.30
N LEU A 465 -13.29 7.85 -5.65
CA LEU A 465 -12.43 8.33 -6.73
C LEU A 465 -12.28 7.27 -7.82
N LEU A 466 -12.55 7.63 -9.08
CA LEU A 466 -12.20 6.86 -10.26
C LEU A 466 -10.94 7.46 -10.89
N VAL A 467 -9.95 6.62 -11.17
CA VAL A 467 -8.63 7.01 -11.66
C VAL A 467 -8.37 6.38 -13.03
N LYS A 468 -7.98 7.20 -14.01
CA LYS A 468 -7.53 6.76 -15.34
C LYS A 468 -6.06 7.17 -15.55
N PRO A 469 -5.08 6.30 -15.25
CA PRO A 469 -3.69 6.58 -15.57
C PRO A 469 -3.47 6.74 -17.08
N ILE A 470 -2.53 7.59 -17.47
CA ILE A 470 -2.09 7.72 -18.87
C ILE A 470 -0.85 6.87 -19.07
N VAL A 471 -1.00 5.83 -19.88
CA VAL A 471 -0.04 4.72 -19.99
C VAL A 471 0.57 4.61 -21.39
N GLU A 472 0.45 5.66 -22.20
CA GLU A 472 1.01 5.75 -23.54
C GLU A 472 1.66 7.12 -23.76
N LYS A 473 2.64 7.14 -24.66
CA LYS A 473 3.42 8.33 -25.01
C LYS A 473 2.61 9.31 -25.86
N GLY A 474 2.71 10.60 -25.57
CA GLY A 474 2.15 11.68 -26.38
C GLY A 474 0.63 11.83 -26.29
N VAL A 475 0.00 11.23 -25.27
CA VAL A 475 -1.44 11.30 -25.07
C VAL A 475 -1.82 12.65 -24.45
N GLU A 476 -2.73 13.37 -25.13
CA GLU A 476 -3.30 14.65 -24.69
C GLU A 476 -4.80 14.58 -24.39
N ALA A 477 -5.48 13.51 -24.84
CA ALA A 477 -6.87 13.21 -24.54
C ALA A 477 -7.05 11.68 -24.45
N THR A 478 -8.00 11.22 -23.64
CA THR A 478 -8.29 9.79 -23.48
C THR A 478 -9.77 9.53 -23.32
N HIS A 479 -10.14 8.25 -23.41
CA HIS A 479 -11.50 7.77 -23.22
C HIS A 479 -11.64 7.14 -21.83
N VAL A 480 -12.67 7.57 -21.10
CA VAL A 480 -12.97 7.10 -19.74
C VAL A 480 -14.39 6.55 -19.70
N PHE A 481 -14.54 5.33 -19.18
CA PHE A 481 -15.86 4.78 -18.88
C PHE A 481 -16.33 5.29 -17.50
N LEU A 482 -17.48 5.95 -17.45
CA LEU A 482 -18.08 6.44 -16.19
C LEU A 482 -19.31 5.60 -15.87
N PRO A 483 -19.24 4.69 -14.88
CA PRO A 483 -20.34 3.75 -14.59
C PRO A 483 -21.49 4.42 -13.81
N THR A 484 -22.63 3.72 -13.73
CA THR A 484 -23.83 4.14 -12.98
C THR A 484 -24.22 3.15 -11.88
N ASP A 485 -24.82 3.69 -10.82
CA ASP A 485 -25.46 2.96 -9.75
C ASP A 485 -26.88 2.56 -10.15
N GLY A 486 -27.03 1.36 -10.72
CA GLY A 486 -28.34 0.84 -11.11
C GLY A 486 -28.83 1.38 -12.45
N ALA A 487 -30.10 1.81 -12.53
CA ALA A 487 -30.73 2.22 -13.78
C ALA A 487 -30.06 3.48 -14.39
N LYS A 488 -30.07 3.55 -15.72
CA LYS A 488 -29.26 4.47 -16.55
C LYS A 488 -29.33 5.96 -16.14
N ASP A 489 -28.17 6.62 -16.19
CA ASP A 489 -27.93 8.08 -16.12
C ASP A 489 -28.09 8.77 -14.74
N THR A 490 -27.91 8.07 -13.61
CA THR A 490 -28.09 8.67 -12.26
C THR A 490 -26.80 9.05 -11.54
N THR A 491 -25.68 8.36 -11.77
CA THR A 491 -24.45 8.64 -11.04
C THR A 491 -23.73 9.84 -11.65
N VAL A 492 -23.52 10.85 -10.81
CA VAL A 492 -22.76 12.05 -11.15
C VAL A 492 -21.27 11.79 -10.91
N TRP A 493 -20.43 12.27 -11.81
CA TRP A 493 -18.96 12.24 -11.68
C TRP A 493 -18.38 13.63 -11.92
N TYR A 494 -17.45 14.06 -11.07
CA TYR A 494 -16.79 15.37 -11.17
C TYR A 494 -15.33 15.19 -11.52
N GLN A 495 -14.88 15.70 -12.67
CA GLN A 495 -13.47 15.60 -13.08
C GLN A 495 -12.61 16.57 -12.26
N VAL A 496 -11.94 16.04 -11.24
CA VAL A 496 -11.12 16.79 -10.27
C VAL A 496 -10.03 17.60 -10.96
N THR A 497 -9.46 17.06 -12.03
CA THR A 497 -8.31 17.64 -12.75
C THR A 497 -8.68 18.63 -13.85
N ASP A 498 -9.98 18.82 -14.13
CA ASP A 498 -10.52 19.81 -15.07
C ASP A 498 -11.60 20.67 -14.39
N GLY A 499 -11.22 21.33 -13.29
CA GLY A 499 -12.08 22.29 -12.61
C GLY A 499 -13.34 21.71 -11.98
N TYR A 500 -13.35 20.41 -11.63
CA TYR A 500 -14.55 19.70 -11.13
C TYR A 500 -15.71 19.70 -12.12
N LYS A 501 -15.42 19.71 -13.43
CA LYS A 501 -16.44 19.58 -14.47
C LYS A 501 -17.32 18.36 -14.24
N ARG A 502 -18.64 18.56 -14.33
CA ARG A 502 -19.66 17.54 -14.06
C ARG A 502 -19.95 16.67 -15.28
N PHE A 503 -20.07 15.36 -15.04
CA PHE A 503 -20.43 14.32 -16.01
C PHE A 503 -21.52 13.43 -15.42
N PHE A 504 -22.26 12.75 -16.30
CA PHE A 504 -23.21 11.70 -15.93
C PHE A 504 -22.67 10.36 -16.44
N GLY A 505 -22.73 9.33 -15.61
CA GLY A 505 -22.39 7.98 -16.02
C GLY A 505 -23.39 7.40 -17.02
N GLY A 506 -23.05 6.24 -17.60
CA GLY A 506 -23.97 5.45 -18.44
C GLY A 506 -23.66 5.50 -19.93
N LYS A 507 -22.78 6.42 -20.35
CA LYS A 507 -22.15 6.37 -21.68
C LYS A 507 -21.07 5.30 -21.70
N THR A 508 -20.83 4.73 -22.89
CA THR A 508 -19.74 3.76 -23.07
C THR A 508 -18.38 4.41 -22.80
N TYR A 509 -18.13 5.62 -23.32
CA TYR A 509 -16.93 6.39 -23.00
C TYR A 509 -17.19 7.90 -23.11
N GLU A 510 -16.53 8.66 -22.25
CA GLU A 510 -16.37 10.11 -22.36
C GLU A 510 -14.96 10.44 -22.86
N ASN A 511 -14.85 11.41 -23.77
CA ASN A 511 -13.55 11.93 -24.21
C ASN A 511 -13.14 13.10 -23.30
N VAL A 512 -11.98 12.98 -22.64
CA VAL A 512 -11.52 13.97 -21.66
C VAL A 512 -10.07 14.38 -21.89
N PRO A 513 -9.69 15.63 -21.53
CA PRO A 513 -8.31 16.07 -21.58
C PRO A 513 -7.42 15.23 -20.67
N ALA A 514 -6.22 14.95 -21.15
CA ALA A 514 -5.20 14.16 -20.49
C ALA A 514 -3.82 14.81 -20.65
N LEU A 515 -3.72 16.12 -20.45
CA LEU A 515 -2.47 16.88 -20.59
C LEU A 515 -1.37 16.34 -19.65
N LEU A 516 -0.11 16.62 -19.96
CA LEU A 516 1.03 16.06 -19.20
C LEU A 516 1.08 16.52 -17.73
N ASP A 517 0.39 17.59 -17.36
CA ASP A 517 0.39 18.12 -16.00
C ASP A 517 -0.44 17.27 -15.02
N THR A 518 -1.45 16.52 -15.51
CA THR A 518 -2.37 15.74 -14.67
C THR A 518 -2.83 14.44 -15.35
N ILE A 519 -3.45 13.54 -14.59
CA ILE A 519 -4.22 12.41 -15.15
C ILE A 519 -5.72 12.62 -14.91
N PRO A 520 -6.62 12.04 -15.71
CA PRO A 520 -8.05 12.09 -15.42
C PRO A 520 -8.38 11.36 -14.10
N VAL A 521 -9.00 12.09 -13.18
CA VAL A 521 -9.50 11.58 -11.90
C VAL A 521 -10.89 12.16 -11.68
N PHE A 522 -11.84 11.31 -11.33
CA PHE A 522 -13.24 11.66 -11.16
C PHE A 522 -13.67 11.39 -9.73
N HIS A 523 -14.23 12.40 -9.09
CA HIS A 523 -14.87 12.29 -7.79
C HIS A 523 -16.34 11.92 -8.02
N ARG A 524 -16.76 10.77 -7.49
CA ARG A 524 -18.15 10.31 -7.54
C ARG A 524 -19.04 11.21 -6.70
N GLY A 525 -20.11 11.72 -7.29
CA GLY A 525 -21.19 12.40 -6.56
C GLY A 525 -21.80 11.48 -5.50
N GLY A 526 -22.21 12.05 -4.39
CA GLY A 526 -22.67 11.29 -3.23
C GLY A 526 -21.56 10.94 -2.24
N THR A 527 -20.32 11.40 -2.43
CA THR A 527 -19.18 11.00 -1.59
C THR A 527 -18.39 12.17 -0.98
N ILE A 528 -17.80 11.94 0.21
CA ILE A 528 -17.03 12.95 0.97
C ILE A 528 -15.64 12.40 1.36
N PRO A 529 -14.64 12.38 0.46
CA PRO A 529 -13.27 12.06 0.82
C PRO A 529 -12.62 13.18 1.66
N SER A 530 -11.92 12.78 2.74
CA SER A 530 -11.18 13.68 3.63
C SER A 530 -9.77 13.96 3.11
N ARG A 531 -9.31 15.21 3.23
CA ARG A 531 -8.01 15.65 2.70
C ARG A 531 -7.26 16.58 3.66
N LYS A 532 -5.92 16.56 3.62
CA LYS A 532 -5.05 17.54 4.31
C LYS A 532 -4.38 18.45 3.29
N GLN A 533 -4.83 19.70 3.18
CA GLN A 533 -4.26 20.61 2.17
C GLN A 533 -2.94 21.25 2.57
N ARG A 534 -2.63 21.22 3.86
CA ARG A 534 -1.33 21.64 4.40
C ARG A 534 -0.32 20.51 4.24
N VAL A 535 0.15 20.31 3.02
CA VAL A 535 1.18 19.30 2.75
C VAL A 535 2.51 19.75 3.36
N ARG A 536 3.08 18.92 4.24
CA ARG A 536 4.36 19.15 4.93
C ARG A 536 5.48 18.36 4.26
N ARG A 537 6.62 18.16 4.94
CA ARG A 537 7.80 17.44 4.40
C ARG A 537 7.66 15.91 4.47
N SER A 538 6.82 15.40 5.36
CA SER A 538 6.53 13.99 5.61
C SER A 538 5.12 13.86 6.19
N SER A 539 4.59 12.64 6.25
CA SER A 539 3.27 12.37 6.81
C SER A 539 3.19 12.67 8.31
N GLU A 540 4.25 12.39 9.05
CA GLU A 540 4.30 12.57 10.50
C GLU A 540 4.13 14.04 10.90
N LEU A 541 4.69 14.95 10.12
CA LEU A 541 4.53 16.40 10.32
C LEU A 541 3.12 16.90 9.99
N MET A 542 2.29 16.06 9.36
CA MET A 542 0.89 16.36 9.04
C MET A 542 -0.08 15.79 10.09
N HIS A 543 0.38 15.04 11.10
CA HIS A 543 -0.47 14.31 12.05
C HIS A 543 -1.62 15.20 12.61
N ASN A 544 -1.29 16.37 13.14
CA ASN A 544 -2.24 17.32 13.71
C ASN A 544 -2.67 18.45 12.76
N ASP A 545 -2.30 18.40 11.48
CA ASP A 545 -2.77 19.41 10.53
C ASP A 545 -4.27 19.28 10.27
N PRO A 546 -4.98 20.40 10.05
CA PRO A 546 -6.42 20.40 9.88
C PRO A 546 -6.89 19.76 8.57
N LEU A 547 -8.16 19.32 8.58
CA LEU A 547 -8.82 18.69 7.45
C LEU A 547 -9.57 19.69 6.58
N THR A 548 -9.58 19.38 5.28
CA THR A 548 -10.56 19.86 4.32
C THR A 548 -11.47 18.71 3.93
N LEU A 549 -12.78 18.88 4.09
CA LEU A 549 -13.78 17.97 3.56
C LEU A 549 -14.17 18.42 2.15
N VAL A 550 -14.12 17.50 1.18
CA VAL A 550 -14.57 17.78 -0.19
C VAL A 550 -15.83 16.99 -0.44
N VAL A 551 -16.94 17.68 -0.58
CA VAL A 551 -18.28 17.12 -0.74
C VAL A 551 -18.64 17.24 -2.22
N ALA A 552 -18.77 16.11 -2.92
CA ALA A 552 -19.37 16.08 -4.26
C ALA A 552 -20.81 15.62 -4.12
N LEU A 553 -21.76 16.51 -4.39
CA LEU A 553 -23.18 16.20 -4.29
C LEU A 553 -23.59 15.22 -5.40
N ASP A 554 -24.53 14.35 -5.11
CA ASP A 554 -25.24 13.60 -6.14
C ASP A 554 -26.39 14.43 -6.74
N GLN A 555 -27.24 13.79 -7.54
CA GLN A 555 -28.43 14.42 -8.13
C GLN A 555 -29.50 14.83 -7.10
N HIS A 556 -29.42 14.34 -5.86
CA HIS A 556 -30.34 14.61 -4.76
C HIS A 556 -29.78 15.64 -3.77
N PHE A 557 -28.62 16.23 -4.05
CA PHE A 557 -27.88 17.10 -3.14
C PHE A 557 -27.44 16.39 -1.85
N GLU A 558 -27.17 15.10 -1.96
CA GLU A 558 -26.70 14.27 -0.85
C GLU A 558 -25.25 13.84 -1.06
N ALA A 559 -24.56 13.58 0.05
CA ALA A 559 -23.28 12.90 0.05
C ALA A 559 -22.97 12.27 1.40
N ARG A 560 -22.16 11.20 1.39
CA ARG A 560 -21.67 10.55 2.61
C ARG A 560 -20.19 10.27 2.55
N GLY A 561 -19.54 10.19 3.70
CA GLY A 561 -18.16 9.77 3.77
C GLY A 561 -17.80 9.29 5.16
N GLU A 562 -16.67 8.61 5.25
CA GLU A 562 -16.09 8.17 6.50
C GLU A 562 -14.66 8.67 6.61
N LEU A 563 -14.23 8.87 7.85
CA LEU A 563 -12.84 9.10 8.22
C LEU A 563 -12.51 8.23 9.42
N TYR A 564 -11.42 7.49 9.33
CA TYR A 564 -10.83 6.79 10.47
C TYR A 564 -9.70 7.61 11.09
N VAL A 565 -9.64 7.64 12.42
CA VAL A 565 -8.61 8.36 13.18
C VAL A 565 -8.15 7.54 14.38
N ASP A 566 -6.84 7.33 14.47
CA ASP A 566 -6.11 6.80 15.63
C ASP A 566 -4.79 7.61 15.80
N ASP A 567 -3.81 7.04 16.52
CA ASP A 567 -2.50 7.67 16.68
C ASP A 567 -1.55 7.53 15.47
N GLU A 568 -2.00 6.82 14.42
CA GLU A 568 -1.31 6.55 13.15
C GLU A 568 -0.01 5.73 13.26
N ARG A 569 0.31 5.20 14.45
CA ARG A 569 1.67 4.73 14.82
C ARG A 569 1.69 3.41 15.58
N SER A 570 0.94 3.29 16.66
CA SER A 570 1.05 2.18 17.62
C SER A 570 0.03 1.07 17.37
N LEU A 571 0.10 -0.01 18.13
CA LEU A 571 -0.86 -1.11 18.12
C LEU A 571 -2.10 -0.84 19.00
N ALA A 572 -2.27 0.36 19.55
CA ALA A 572 -3.38 0.68 20.45
C ALA A 572 -4.77 0.49 19.81
N ALA A 573 -4.92 0.79 18.52
CA ALA A 573 -6.17 0.55 17.82
C ALA A 573 -6.50 -0.94 17.70
N GLU A 574 -5.50 -1.77 17.38
CA GLU A 574 -5.66 -3.20 17.17
C GLU A 574 -5.83 -3.98 18.49
N LEU A 575 -5.17 -3.55 19.56
CA LEU A 575 -5.13 -4.28 20.84
C LEU A 575 -6.12 -3.74 21.88
N GLU A 576 -6.38 -2.43 21.90
CA GLU A 576 -7.29 -1.79 22.87
C GLU A 576 -8.55 -1.21 22.22
N GLY A 577 -8.66 -1.25 20.89
CA GLY A 577 -9.76 -0.60 20.18
C GLY A 577 -9.74 0.92 20.30
N GLU A 578 -8.57 1.53 20.49
CA GLU A 578 -8.40 2.99 20.56
C GLU A 578 -8.43 3.62 19.16
N GLY A 579 -9.64 3.94 18.68
CA GLY A 579 -9.83 4.51 17.36
C GLY A 579 -11.22 5.12 17.21
N THR A 580 -11.33 6.13 16.36
CA THR A 580 -12.60 6.82 16.07
C THR A 580 -12.93 6.70 14.59
N VAL A 581 -14.16 6.30 14.29
CA VAL A 581 -14.75 6.44 12.96
C VAL A 581 -15.68 7.65 12.99
N VAL A 582 -15.46 8.57 12.06
CA VAL A 582 -16.28 9.78 11.88
C VAL A 582 -17.08 9.61 10.60
N SER A 583 -18.40 9.57 10.71
CA SER A 583 -19.32 9.53 9.58
C SER A 583 -19.80 10.94 9.25
N PHE A 584 -19.66 11.32 7.98
CA PHE A 584 -20.17 12.58 7.43
C PHE A 584 -21.42 12.31 6.59
N GLN A 585 -22.45 13.12 6.79
CA GLN A 585 -23.69 13.07 6.01
C GLN A 585 -24.10 14.47 5.59
N GLN A 586 -24.07 14.72 4.29
CA GLN A 586 -24.58 15.93 3.66
C GLN A 586 -25.98 15.65 3.13
N THR A 587 -26.91 16.55 3.40
CA THR A 587 -28.24 16.64 2.79
C THR A 587 -28.51 18.08 2.34
N LYS A 588 -29.69 18.36 1.79
CA LYS A 588 -30.14 19.74 1.54
C LYS A 588 -30.11 20.60 2.82
N GLU A 589 -30.38 20.01 3.98
CA GLU A 589 -30.46 20.71 5.28
C GLU A 589 -29.08 21.07 5.86
N GLY A 590 -28.01 20.48 5.35
CA GLY A 590 -26.64 20.79 5.75
C GLY A 590 -25.76 19.55 5.93
N LEU A 591 -24.70 19.68 6.74
CA LEU A 591 -23.68 18.65 6.93
C LEU A 591 -23.61 18.23 8.39
N ARG A 592 -23.77 16.94 8.65
CA ARG A 592 -23.65 16.34 9.98
C ARG A 592 -22.39 15.47 10.07
N SER A 593 -21.72 15.54 11.22
CA SER A 593 -20.62 14.67 11.62
C SER A 593 -21.01 13.90 12.88
N THR A 594 -20.82 12.58 12.86
CA THR A 594 -21.03 11.71 14.03
C THR A 594 -19.77 10.88 14.27
N ALA A 595 -19.22 10.95 15.48
CA ALA A 595 -18.00 10.26 15.87
C ALA A 595 -18.30 9.09 16.81
N THR A 596 -17.95 7.89 16.39
CA THR A 596 -18.12 6.64 17.15
C THR A 596 -16.79 5.94 17.38
N ALA A 597 -16.72 5.06 18.38
CA ALA A 597 -15.58 4.17 18.52
C ALA A 597 -15.51 3.25 17.29
N ALA A 598 -14.29 2.97 16.82
CA ALA A 598 -14.08 2.17 15.61
C ALA A 598 -14.54 0.71 15.76
N THR A 599 -14.59 0.20 16.99
CA THR A 599 -15.11 -1.13 17.32
C THR A 599 -16.17 -1.03 18.42
N PRO A 600 -17.14 -1.96 18.50
CA PRO A 600 -18.20 -1.90 19.51
C PRO A 600 -17.71 -1.94 20.96
N GLN A 601 -16.57 -2.58 21.22
CA GLN A 601 -15.94 -2.69 22.54
C GLN A 601 -14.79 -1.68 22.75
N GLY A 602 -14.45 -0.90 21.72
CA GLY A 602 -13.33 0.05 21.73
C GLY A 602 -13.67 1.38 22.40
N LYS A 603 -12.66 2.25 22.48
CA LYS A 603 -12.78 3.62 23.01
C LYS A 603 -12.44 4.62 21.91
N ARG A 604 -13.14 5.76 21.89
CA ARG A 604 -12.87 6.84 20.91
C ARG A 604 -11.48 7.43 21.15
N TYR A 605 -10.67 7.43 20.10
CA TYR A 605 -9.46 8.25 20.03
C TYR A 605 -9.83 9.73 19.85
N ARG A 606 -9.20 10.62 20.62
CA ARG A 606 -9.42 12.07 20.51
C ARG A 606 -8.25 12.73 19.80
N SER A 607 -8.54 13.39 18.68
CA SER A 607 -7.54 14.10 17.90
C SER A 607 -7.57 15.60 18.15
N LEU A 608 -6.42 16.25 17.99
CA LEU A 608 -6.31 17.72 17.94
C LEU A 608 -6.63 18.29 16.54
N MET A 609 -6.87 17.42 15.55
CA MET A 609 -7.26 17.85 14.21
C MET A 609 -8.63 18.56 14.25
N TRP A 610 -8.76 19.64 13.49
CA TRP A 610 -10.02 20.33 13.26
C TRP A 610 -10.35 20.43 11.77
N VAL A 611 -11.62 20.68 11.44
CA VAL A 611 -12.06 20.96 10.07
C VAL A 611 -11.84 22.45 9.78
N GLU A 612 -10.85 22.77 8.93
CA GLU A 612 -10.55 24.16 8.55
C GLU A 612 -11.38 24.65 7.38
N ARG A 613 -11.84 23.72 6.53
CA ARG A 613 -12.53 24.06 5.29
C ARG A 613 -13.46 22.94 4.84
N ILE A 614 -14.60 23.31 4.29
CA ILE A 614 -15.50 22.39 3.58
C ILE A 614 -15.73 22.98 2.20
N VAL A 615 -15.57 22.15 1.19
CA VAL A 615 -15.78 22.52 -0.22
C VAL A 615 -16.88 21.65 -0.76
N VAL A 616 -17.99 22.25 -1.18
CA VAL A 616 -19.15 21.54 -1.70
C VAL A 616 -19.31 21.84 -3.19
N TYR A 617 -19.40 20.79 -4.00
CA TYR A 617 -19.60 20.87 -5.44
C TYR A 617 -20.97 20.32 -5.82
N GLY A 618 -21.63 20.90 -6.82
CA GLY A 618 -22.87 20.34 -7.38
C GLY A 618 -24.15 21.06 -6.97
N PHE A 619 -24.09 22.33 -6.57
CA PHE A 619 -25.30 23.12 -6.33
C PHE A 619 -25.98 23.56 -7.63
N GLN A 620 -25.24 23.53 -8.75
CA GLN A 620 -25.67 23.79 -10.13
C GLN A 620 -26.09 25.23 -10.41
N SER A 621 -26.65 25.94 -9.43
CA SER A 621 -27.07 27.34 -9.55
C SER A 621 -27.09 28.05 -8.20
N GLU A 622 -26.98 29.38 -8.21
CA GLU A 622 -27.08 30.20 -6.99
C GLU A 622 -28.45 30.12 -6.31
N ALA A 623 -29.51 29.78 -7.05
CA ALA A 623 -30.85 29.62 -6.50
C ALA A 623 -30.95 28.44 -5.52
N ASN A 624 -30.05 27.44 -5.66
CA ASN A 624 -30.01 26.26 -4.82
C ASN A 624 -29.09 26.42 -3.59
N LEU A 625 -28.46 27.59 -3.41
CA LEU A 625 -27.53 27.82 -2.30
C LEU A 625 -28.28 28.22 -1.02
N PRO A 626 -27.74 27.84 0.16
CA PRO A 626 -28.21 28.41 1.40
C PRO A 626 -27.99 29.92 1.41
N LYS A 627 -28.90 30.66 2.04
CA LYS A 627 -28.71 32.08 2.35
C LYS A 627 -27.81 32.28 3.56
N GLN A 628 -27.84 31.33 4.48
CA GLN A 628 -27.00 31.32 5.68
C GLN A 628 -26.57 29.90 5.99
N VAL A 629 -25.33 29.75 6.48
CA VAL A 629 -24.83 28.49 7.03
C VAL A 629 -24.54 28.72 8.52
N LEU A 630 -25.07 27.86 9.38
CA LEU A 630 -24.90 27.93 10.83
C LEU A 630 -24.09 26.72 11.31
N VAL A 631 -23.11 26.93 12.20
CA VAL A 631 -22.45 25.85 12.95
C VAL A 631 -23.22 25.62 14.24
N GLY A 632 -23.80 24.43 14.41
CA GLY A 632 -24.90 24.23 15.35
C GLY A 632 -26.04 25.21 15.09
N SER A 633 -26.79 25.61 16.12
CA SER A 633 -27.96 26.50 15.95
C SER A 633 -27.66 27.99 15.93
N GLU A 634 -26.41 28.43 16.14
CA GLU A 634 -26.15 29.83 16.54
C GLU A 634 -25.08 30.55 15.72
N ARG A 635 -23.97 29.89 15.36
CA ARG A 635 -22.83 30.61 14.78
C ARG A 635 -22.88 30.63 13.25
N ALA A 636 -23.18 31.80 12.69
CA ALA A 636 -23.10 32.02 11.25
C ALA A 636 -21.67 31.81 10.72
N LEU A 637 -21.58 31.14 9.57
CA LEU A 637 -20.35 30.84 8.86
C LEU A 637 -20.34 31.56 7.51
N ASP A 638 -19.25 32.27 7.25
CA ASP A 638 -19.05 32.88 5.94
C ASP A 638 -18.80 31.81 4.88
N PHE A 639 -19.41 32.02 3.71
CA PHE A 639 -19.19 31.17 2.55
C PHE A 639 -18.98 31.98 1.27
N GLN A 640 -18.30 31.38 0.32
CA GLN A 640 -18.09 31.94 -1.02
C GLN A 640 -18.55 30.91 -2.05
N TYR A 641 -19.34 31.34 -3.03
CA TYR A 641 -19.72 30.50 -4.15
C TYR A 641 -19.04 30.97 -5.44
N ASP A 642 -18.50 30.00 -6.17
CA ASP A 642 -17.91 30.17 -7.49
C ASP A 642 -18.82 29.46 -8.50
N ALA A 643 -19.62 30.25 -9.21
CA ALA A 643 -20.60 29.74 -10.16
C ALA A 643 -19.96 29.06 -11.39
N VAL A 644 -18.73 29.42 -11.75
CA VAL A 644 -18.03 28.82 -12.90
C VAL A 644 -17.61 27.39 -12.56
N GLY A 645 -17.10 27.17 -11.35
CA GLY A 645 -16.70 25.86 -10.85
C GLY A 645 -17.77 25.09 -10.08
N ASP A 646 -18.99 25.62 -9.99
CA ASP A 646 -20.10 25.10 -9.16
C ASP A 646 -19.61 24.70 -7.75
N ARG A 647 -18.97 25.64 -7.06
CA ARG A 647 -18.19 25.37 -5.84
C ARG A 647 -18.52 26.34 -4.72
N LEU A 648 -19.10 25.82 -3.66
CA LEU A 648 -19.30 26.51 -2.38
C LEU A 648 -18.12 26.22 -1.44
N VAL A 649 -17.52 27.27 -0.87
CA VAL A 649 -16.41 27.15 0.09
C VAL A 649 -16.82 27.72 1.44
N LEU A 650 -16.92 26.84 2.42
CA LEU A 650 -17.14 27.18 3.83
C LEU A 650 -15.77 27.28 4.53
N ARG A 651 -15.45 28.43 5.12
CA ARG A 651 -14.13 28.66 5.75
C ARG A 651 -14.23 28.69 7.26
N LYS A 652 -13.25 28.06 7.92
CA LYS A 652 -13.10 28.05 9.38
C LYS A 652 -14.35 27.55 10.13
N PRO A 653 -14.88 26.35 9.83
CA PRO A 653 -15.85 25.71 10.72
C PRO A 653 -15.32 25.57 12.15
N GLN A 654 -14.01 25.41 12.38
CA GLN A 654 -13.39 25.37 13.72
C GLN A 654 -13.99 24.29 14.65
N VAL A 655 -14.48 23.21 14.06
CA VAL A 655 -14.97 22.02 14.78
C VAL A 655 -13.88 20.97 14.84
N LEU A 656 -13.75 20.28 15.97
CA LEU A 656 -12.81 19.16 16.09
C LEU A 656 -13.31 17.99 15.25
N VAL A 657 -12.37 17.29 14.63
CA VAL A 657 -12.68 16.19 13.69
C VAL A 657 -13.36 15.03 14.41
N THR A 658 -12.87 14.70 15.60
CA THR A 658 -13.37 13.56 16.38
C THR A 658 -14.52 13.92 17.30
N ASP A 659 -15.19 15.06 17.10
CA ASP A 659 -16.40 15.47 17.84
C ASP A 659 -17.64 15.41 16.95
N ASP A 660 -18.82 15.33 17.58
CA ASP A 660 -20.09 15.48 16.88
C ASP A 660 -20.33 16.96 16.59
N TRP A 661 -20.74 17.28 15.37
CA TRP A 661 -21.08 18.64 14.98
C TRP A 661 -22.02 18.64 13.78
N GLU A 662 -22.75 19.74 13.63
CA GLU A 662 -23.70 19.95 12.54
C GLU A 662 -23.51 21.34 11.94
N LEU A 663 -23.66 21.41 10.63
CA LEU A 663 -23.83 22.64 9.87
C LEU A 663 -25.25 22.66 9.33
N HIS A 664 -26.02 23.70 9.62
CA HIS A 664 -27.37 23.88 9.09
C HIS A 664 -27.37 24.89 7.96
N PHE A 665 -28.00 24.52 6.85
CA PHE A 665 -28.17 25.33 5.66
C PHE A 665 -29.58 25.93 5.68
N VAL A 666 -29.66 27.26 5.73
CA VAL A 666 -30.92 28.01 5.84
C VAL A 666 -31.30 28.56 4.47
N TYR A 667 -32.53 28.32 4.03
CA TYR A 667 -33.10 28.75 2.75
C TYR A 667 -34.36 29.62 2.99
N ASP A 668 -34.69 30.49 2.04
CA ASP A 668 -35.87 31.38 2.13
C ASP A 668 -37.21 30.64 1.92
N GLN A 669 -37.20 29.49 1.23
CA GLN A 669 -38.33 28.60 1.00
C GLN A 669 -37.83 27.14 1.02
N ALA A 670 -38.69 26.18 1.37
CA ALA A 670 -38.37 24.77 1.26
C ALA A 670 -38.07 24.43 -0.23
N LEU A 671 -36.86 23.95 -0.51
CA LEU A 671 -36.47 23.47 -1.84
C LEU A 671 -37.22 22.16 -2.12
N GLU A 672 -38.25 22.20 -2.98
CA GLU A 672 -38.94 20.98 -3.47
C GLU A 672 -37.96 19.95 -4.04
#